data_AF-A0A0A1X899-F1
#
_entry.id   AF-A0A0A1X899-F1
#
_cell.length_a   1.000
_cell.length_b   1.000
_cell.length_c   1.000
_cell.angle_alpha   90.00
_cell.angle_beta   90.00
_cell.angle_gamma   90.00
#
_symmetry.space_group_name_H-M   'P 1'
#
loop_
_entity.id
_entity.type
_entity.pdbx_description
1 polymer ?
#
loop_
_entity_poly.entity_id
_entity_poly.type
_entity_poly.pdbx_seq_one_letter_code
_entity_poly.pdbx_strand_id
1 'polypeptide(L)'
;MTEKITLADALSNVEVLDELSLPDEQPCIEAQPCSIIYKANFDTNFEDRNGFVTGIAKYIEEATTHANLNVLLEEGQKHAVMLYTWRCCSRAIPQPKSNEQPNRVEIYEKTVEVLAPEVNKLLNFMYFQRKAIEAFSGEVKRLCHTEKRKDFVSEAYLLTLGKFINMFAVLDELKNMKSSVKNDYSTYRRAAQFLKVMSDSHTLQESQNLSMFLATQNKIRDTVKDTLEKIIGYEDLLSDVVNICVHMFETKMYLTPEEKHMLVKVMGFGLFLMDSDGCNINKLDQKKKIRLDRIDRIFKNLEVVPLFGDMQIAPFNYIKRSKHYDSGKWPLSSSNAISPQADLMVHLPQIREDHVKYISELARYTNEVTTTVKENPTDAENRATSDLALRGLQLLSEWTSVVTELYSWKLLHPTDHHQNKECPVEAEEYERATRYNYTSDEKFALIEVIAMIKGLQVLMARIETVLCEAIRRNIYSELQDFVQLTLREPLRKAVKNKKDLIRSIIMSVRETAADWQKGHEPSDDPAAKGKKDPDGGFRIQVPRLNVGPSSTQLYMVRTMLESLIADKSGGKRTLRKDIDGNCLMQIDTFHRTSFYWSYLLNFSETLQKCCDLSQLWYREFYLEMTMGRKVNKCMVKHQHNEECKDLITM
;
A
#
# COMPACT_ATOMS: atom_id res chain seq x y z
N MET A 1 -29.40 -42.58 -17.55
CA MET A 1 -29.51 -43.48 -16.40
C MET A 1 -29.53 -42.59 -15.17
N THR A 2 -30.59 -42.64 -14.37
CA THR A 2 -30.68 -41.90 -13.10
C THR A 2 -29.69 -42.50 -12.11
N GLU A 3 -28.69 -41.72 -11.71
CA GLU A 3 -27.78 -42.09 -10.62
C GLU A 3 -28.59 -42.44 -9.37
N LYS A 4 -28.39 -43.66 -8.85
CA LYS A 4 -29.00 -44.09 -7.59
C LYS A 4 -28.19 -43.49 -6.45
N ILE A 5 -28.70 -42.40 -5.87
CA ILE A 5 -28.18 -41.82 -4.63
C ILE A 5 -28.22 -42.90 -3.54
N THR A 6 -27.10 -43.14 -2.86
CA THR A 6 -27.03 -44.16 -1.81
C THR A 6 -27.59 -43.62 -0.50
N LEU A 7 -28.00 -44.51 0.41
CA LEU A 7 -28.47 -44.11 1.75
C LEU A 7 -27.37 -43.37 2.52
N ALA A 8 -26.10 -43.73 2.29
CA ALA A 8 -24.96 -43.05 2.91
C ALA A 8 -24.83 -41.60 2.42
N ASP A 9 -24.98 -41.35 1.12
CA ASP A 9 -24.97 -39.99 0.55
C ASP A 9 -26.14 -39.16 1.11
N ALA A 10 -27.32 -39.77 1.24
CA ALA A 10 -28.49 -39.10 1.80
C ALA A 10 -28.32 -38.75 3.30
N LEU A 11 -27.71 -39.63 4.09
CA LEU A 11 -27.43 -39.38 5.50
C LEU A 11 -26.33 -38.34 5.69
N SER A 12 -25.27 -38.38 4.87
CA SER A 12 -24.21 -37.36 4.88
C SER A 12 -24.77 -35.97 4.56
N ASN A 13 -25.68 -35.86 3.59
CA ASN A 13 -26.36 -34.60 3.28
C ASN A 13 -27.21 -34.07 4.46
N VAL A 14 -27.74 -34.95 5.32
CA VAL A 14 -28.51 -34.56 6.52
C VAL A 14 -27.58 -34.16 7.66
N GLU A 15 -26.47 -34.86 7.86
CA GLU A 15 -25.44 -34.49 8.85
C GLU A 15 -24.85 -33.10 8.57
N VAL A 16 -24.68 -32.74 7.30
CA VAL A 16 -24.26 -31.39 6.89
C VAL A 16 -25.25 -30.30 7.32
N LEU A 17 -26.54 -30.62 7.49
CA LEU A 17 -27.53 -29.65 8.00
C LEU A 17 -27.38 -29.41 9.51
N ASP A 18 -26.88 -30.38 10.28
CA ASP A 18 -26.59 -30.21 11.72
C ASP A 18 -25.32 -29.36 11.95
N GLU A 19 -24.41 -29.30 10.98
CA GLU A 19 -23.24 -28.42 10.99
C GLU A 19 -23.56 -26.99 10.51
N LEU A 20 -24.77 -26.75 10.01
CA LEU A 20 -25.19 -25.47 9.44
C LEU A 20 -25.44 -24.48 10.57
N SER A 21 -24.46 -23.61 10.82
CA SER A 21 -24.59 -22.54 11.81
C SER A 21 -25.78 -21.65 11.44
N LEU A 22 -26.83 -21.66 12.26
CA LEU A 22 -27.95 -20.73 12.12
C LEU A 22 -27.42 -19.29 12.20
N PRO A 23 -27.89 -18.38 11.33
CA PRO A 23 -27.48 -16.98 11.41
C PRO A 23 -27.90 -16.42 12.76
N ASP A 24 -26.92 -16.06 13.59
CA ASP A 24 -27.17 -15.24 14.76
C ASP A 24 -27.55 -13.84 14.26
N GLU A 25 -28.69 -13.30 14.70
CA GLU A 25 -29.12 -11.95 14.32
C GLU A 25 -28.23 -10.86 14.95
N GLN A 26 -27.25 -11.26 15.77
CA GLN A 26 -26.31 -10.33 16.38
C GLN A 26 -25.26 -9.83 15.36
N PRO A 27 -25.12 -8.51 15.16
CA PRO A 27 -24.08 -7.95 14.29
C PRO A 27 -22.68 -8.32 14.80
N CYS A 28 -21.87 -8.95 13.96
CA CYS A 28 -20.49 -9.27 14.29
C CYS A 28 -19.63 -8.01 14.22
N ILE A 29 -19.26 -7.45 15.37
CA ILE A 29 -18.33 -6.31 15.49
C ILE A 29 -16.91 -6.73 15.85
N GLU A 30 -16.73 -7.98 16.24
CA GLU A 30 -15.43 -8.52 16.65
C GLU A 30 -14.55 -8.77 15.43
N ALA A 31 -13.25 -8.48 15.57
CA ALA A 31 -12.28 -8.87 14.57
C ALA A 31 -12.13 -10.40 14.57
N GLN A 32 -11.86 -10.97 13.39
CA GLN A 32 -11.48 -12.38 13.29
C GLN A 32 -10.30 -12.67 14.24
N PRO A 33 -10.34 -13.76 15.03
CA PRO A 33 -9.24 -14.12 15.91
C PRO A 33 -7.93 -14.23 15.13
N CYS A 34 -6.95 -13.40 15.49
CA CYS A 34 -5.62 -13.47 14.90
C CYS A 34 -4.88 -14.65 15.53
N SER A 35 -4.96 -15.81 14.89
CA SER A 35 -4.16 -16.97 15.29
C SER A 35 -2.71 -16.74 14.84
N ILE A 36 -1.72 -17.22 15.61
CA ILE A 36 -0.33 -17.27 15.13
C ILE A 36 -0.28 -18.35 14.05
N ILE A 37 -0.47 -17.96 12.79
CA ILE A 37 -0.50 -18.86 11.64
C ILE A 37 0.82 -18.72 10.88
N TYR A 38 1.48 -19.83 10.62
CA TYR A 38 2.59 -19.88 9.66
C TYR A 38 2.00 -19.84 8.24
N LYS A 39 2.13 -18.69 7.58
CA LYS A 39 1.77 -18.53 6.17
C LYS A 39 3.02 -18.64 5.32
N ALA A 40 2.99 -19.50 4.30
CA ALA A 40 4.03 -19.52 3.28
C ALA A 40 3.95 -18.24 2.46
N ASN A 41 4.98 -17.40 2.54
CA ASN A 41 5.14 -16.25 1.63
C ASN A 41 5.90 -16.72 0.39
N PHE A 42 5.25 -16.68 -0.76
CA PHE A 42 5.84 -17.03 -2.05
C PHE A 42 6.37 -15.82 -2.82
N ASP A 43 6.30 -14.62 -2.24
CA ASP A 43 6.98 -13.46 -2.80
C ASP A 43 8.47 -13.50 -2.47
N THR A 44 9.28 -13.76 -3.50
CA THR A 44 10.73 -13.88 -3.41
C THR A 44 11.45 -12.54 -3.55
N ASN A 45 10.73 -11.42 -3.69
CA ASN A 45 11.32 -10.11 -4.04
C ASN A 45 12.31 -10.23 -5.23
N PHE A 46 11.91 -11.03 -6.22
CA PHE A 46 12.66 -11.28 -7.44
C PHE A 46 14.02 -11.98 -7.27
N GLU A 47 14.27 -12.71 -6.17
CA GLU A 47 15.51 -13.48 -5.99
C GLU A 47 15.73 -14.52 -7.10
N ASP A 48 14.66 -15.12 -7.61
CA ASP A 48 14.64 -16.11 -8.70
C ASP A 48 14.67 -15.49 -10.11
N ARG A 49 14.86 -14.18 -10.26
CA ARG A 49 14.89 -13.46 -11.57
C ARG A 49 15.89 -14.05 -12.57
N ASN A 50 17.00 -14.61 -12.09
CA ASN A 50 18.02 -15.23 -12.94
C ASN A 50 17.56 -16.56 -13.55
N GLY A 51 16.46 -17.16 -13.06
CA GLY A 51 15.82 -18.32 -13.67
C GLY A 51 15.04 -17.98 -14.94
N PHE A 52 14.68 -16.71 -15.15
CA PHE A 52 13.87 -16.23 -16.29
C PHE A 52 14.71 -15.46 -17.32
N VAL A 53 15.97 -15.86 -17.51
CA VAL A 53 16.91 -15.21 -18.45
C VAL A 53 16.49 -15.53 -19.89
N THR A 54 15.51 -14.79 -20.37
CA THR A 54 14.97 -14.94 -21.72
C THR A 54 15.09 -13.58 -22.44
N GLY A 55 16.28 -13.29 -22.96
CA GLY A 55 16.48 -12.38 -24.10
C GLY A 55 16.60 -10.87 -23.87
N ILE A 56 16.17 -10.29 -22.74
CA ILE A 56 16.27 -8.83 -22.54
C ILE A 56 16.75 -8.44 -21.13
N ALA A 57 18.07 -8.22 -21.01
CA ALA A 57 18.75 -7.88 -19.76
C ALA A 57 18.16 -6.67 -19.00
N LYS A 58 17.52 -5.74 -19.71
CA LYS A 58 16.97 -4.50 -19.12
C LYS A 58 15.91 -4.78 -18.04
N TYR A 59 15.06 -5.80 -18.22
CA TYR A 59 13.99 -6.10 -17.26
C TYR A 59 14.55 -6.73 -15.97
N ILE A 60 15.65 -7.48 -16.09
CA ILE A 60 16.35 -8.07 -14.95
C ILE A 60 17.10 -6.98 -14.17
N GLU A 61 17.74 -6.04 -14.87
CA GLU A 61 18.36 -4.86 -14.23
C GLU A 61 17.31 -4.08 -13.44
N GLU A 62 16.14 -3.81 -14.05
CA GLU A 62 15.03 -3.13 -13.37
C GLU A 62 14.51 -3.92 -12.17
N ALA A 63 14.27 -5.23 -12.30
CA ALA A 63 13.86 -6.10 -11.19
C ALA A 63 14.89 -6.11 -10.05
N THR A 64 16.19 -6.08 -10.38
CA THR A 64 17.30 -6.03 -9.40
C THR A 64 17.25 -4.75 -8.59
N THR A 65 17.13 -3.62 -9.26
CA THR A 65 17.02 -2.34 -8.59
C THR A 65 15.72 -2.23 -7.78
N HIS A 66 14.60 -2.68 -8.35
CA HIS A 66 13.31 -2.69 -7.67
C HIS A 66 13.37 -3.50 -6.36
N ALA A 67 13.97 -4.69 -6.38
CA ALA A 67 14.13 -5.51 -5.17
C ALA A 67 14.93 -4.78 -4.08
N ASN A 68 16.02 -4.10 -4.44
CA ASN A 68 16.83 -3.34 -3.50
C ASN A 68 16.06 -2.14 -2.91
N LEU A 69 15.22 -1.49 -3.72
CA LEU A 69 14.36 -0.40 -3.27
C LEU A 69 13.28 -0.90 -2.30
N ASN A 70 12.69 -2.07 -2.54
CA ASN A 70 11.70 -2.68 -1.63
C ASN A 70 12.28 -2.96 -0.24
N VAL A 71 13.53 -3.45 -0.16
CA VAL A 71 14.20 -3.68 1.13
C VAL A 71 14.34 -2.38 1.93
N LEU A 72 14.66 -1.26 1.27
CA LEU A 72 14.75 0.04 1.93
C LEU A 72 13.38 0.57 2.38
N LEU A 73 12.30 0.30 1.64
CA LEU A 73 10.94 0.65 2.06
C LEU A 73 10.53 -0.11 3.33
N GLU A 74 10.84 -1.40 3.41
CA GLU A 74 10.60 -2.20 4.62
C GLU A 74 11.42 -1.71 5.82
N GLU A 75 12.70 -1.38 5.61
CA GLU A 75 13.56 -0.78 6.64
C GLU A 75 13.01 0.58 7.11
N GLY A 76 12.51 1.41 6.18
CA GLY A 76 11.87 2.68 6.49
C GLY A 76 10.59 2.51 7.31
N GLN A 77 9.77 1.50 7.02
CA GLN A 77 8.59 1.19 7.80
C GLN A 77 8.94 0.82 9.25
N LYS A 78 10.03 0.07 9.47
CA LYS A 78 10.52 -0.24 10.83
C LYS A 78 10.89 1.03 11.60
N HIS A 79 11.54 2.00 10.93
CA HIS A 79 11.84 3.29 11.54
C HIS A 79 10.60 4.14 11.79
N ALA A 80 9.59 4.10 10.93
CA ALA A 80 8.32 4.78 11.15
C ALA A 80 7.59 4.22 12.40
N VAL A 81 7.52 2.90 12.53
CA VAL A 81 6.97 2.23 13.73
C VAL A 81 7.76 2.63 14.98
N MET A 82 9.10 2.60 14.91
CA MET A 82 9.98 3.01 16.02
C MET A 82 9.68 4.45 16.46
N LEU A 83 9.58 5.40 15.53
CA LEU A 83 9.26 6.80 15.86
C LEU A 83 7.87 6.95 16.45
N TYR A 84 6.87 6.32 15.83
CA TYR A 84 5.47 6.43 16.26
C TYR A 84 5.25 5.89 17.67
N THR A 85 5.85 4.73 17.98
CA THR A 85 5.73 4.06 19.28
C THR A 85 6.70 4.59 20.34
N TRP A 86 7.58 5.53 19.98
CA TRP A 86 8.52 6.12 20.93
C TRP A 86 7.79 6.96 21.98
N ARG A 87 7.84 6.52 23.24
CA ARG A 87 7.41 7.29 24.41
C ARG A 87 8.62 7.82 25.18
N CYS A 88 8.44 8.94 25.88
CA CYS A 88 9.52 9.68 26.48
C CYS A 88 10.10 8.97 27.72
N CYS A 89 11.29 8.38 27.58
CA CYS A 89 12.02 7.79 28.71
C CYS A 89 12.46 8.85 29.71
N SER A 90 12.87 10.04 29.25
CA SER A 90 13.38 11.12 30.11
C SER A 90 12.35 11.67 31.10
N ARG A 91 11.05 11.48 30.85
CA ARG A 91 9.98 11.80 31.82
C ARG A 91 9.94 10.83 33.00
N ALA A 92 10.39 9.58 32.78
CA ALA A 92 10.50 8.55 33.81
C ALA A 92 11.76 8.69 34.65
N ILE A 93 12.79 9.36 34.12
CA ILE A 93 14.11 9.46 34.75
C ILE A 93 14.10 10.58 35.80
N PRO A 94 14.53 10.31 37.05
CA PRO A 94 14.64 11.34 38.07
C PRO A 94 15.71 12.37 37.68
N GLN A 95 15.32 13.64 37.60
CA GLN A 95 16.24 14.72 37.25
C GLN A 95 17.05 15.16 38.49
N PRO A 96 18.38 15.34 38.38
CA PRO A 96 19.18 15.88 39.47
C PRO A 96 18.72 17.31 39.82
N LYS A 97 18.38 17.57 41.08
CA LYS A 97 17.85 18.86 41.55
C LYS A 97 18.95 19.87 41.89
N SER A 98 20.13 19.40 42.28
CA SER A 98 21.28 20.24 42.61
C SER A 98 22.59 19.56 42.25
N ASN A 99 23.65 20.35 42.16
CA ASN A 99 24.99 19.81 41.88
C ASN A 99 25.54 18.93 43.01
N GLU A 100 25.03 19.14 44.23
CA GLU A 100 25.45 18.48 45.48
C GLU A 100 24.64 17.22 45.80
N GLN A 101 23.70 16.83 44.93
CA GLN A 101 22.85 15.68 45.15
C GLN A 101 23.69 14.37 45.24
N PRO A 102 23.58 13.57 46.33
CA PRO A 102 24.45 12.41 46.54
C PRO A 102 24.37 11.35 45.44
N ASN A 103 23.17 11.01 44.97
CA ASN A 103 22.94 9.99 43.94
C ASN A 103 23.02 10.55 42.50
N ARG A 104 23.60 11.74 42.30
CA ARG A 104 23.69 12.37 40.98
C ARG A 104 24.49 11.54 39.97
N VAL A 105 25.58 10.92 40.41
CA VAL A 105 26.43 10.07 39.54
C VAL A 105 25.65 8.82 39.13
N GLU A 106 25.05 8.12 40.10
CA GLU A 106 24.25 6.92 39.88
C GLU A 106 23.07 7.18 38.93
N ILE A 107 22.36 8.29 39.10
CA ILE A 107 21.28 8.71 38.18
C ILE A 107 21.81 8.81 36.76
N TYR A 108 22.97 9.44 36.55
CA TYR A 108 23.54 9.58 35.21
C TYR A 108 24.05 8.27 34.64
N GLU A 109 24.64 7.39 35.45
CA GLU A 109 25.07 6.05 35.02
C GLU A 109 23.87 5.24 34.53
N LYS A 110 22.78 5.20 35.30
CA LYS A 110 21.54 4.53 34.92
C LYS A 110 20.85 5.19 33.73
N THR A 111 20.92 6.52 33.62
CA THR A 111 20.42 7.26 32.44
C THR A 111 21.13 6.80 31.17
N VAL A 112 22.46 6.70 31.20
CA VAL A 112 23.24 6.23 30.05
C VAL A 112 22.94 4.76 29.75
N GLU A 113 22.86 3.90 30.76
CA GLU A 113 22.54 2.47 30.61
C GLU A 113 21.19 2.26 29.89
N VAL A 114 20.15 2.99 30.30
CA VAL A 114 18.80 2.86 29.73
C VAL A 114 18.71 3.50 28.34
N LEU A 115 19.27 4.69 28.15
CA LEU A 115 19.09 5.45 26.90
C LEU A 115 20.10 5.09 25.80
N ALA A 116 21.25 4.50 26.11
CA ALA A 116 22.26 4.19 25.09
C ALA A 116 21.74 3.28 23.96
N PRO A 117 21.01 2.17 24.24
CA PRO A 117 20.44 1.34 23.17
C PRO A 117 19.43 2.10 22.30
N GLU A 118 18.62 2.96 22.91
CA GLU A 118 17.63 3.78 22.22
C GLU A 118 18.29 4.84 21.33
N VAL A 119 19.32 5.52 21.83
CA VAL A 119 20.13 6.48 21.06
C VAL A 119 20.77 5.80 19.85
N ASN A 120 21.20 4.54 19.98
CA ASN A 120 21.73 3.78 18.85
C ASN A 120 20.67 3.57 17.75
N LYS A 121 19.40 3.37 18.10
CA LYS A 121 18.31 3.34 17.13
C LYS A 121 18.14 4.68 16.40
N LEU A 122 18.33 5.81 17.10
CA LEU A 122 18.28 7.15 16.49
C LEU A 122 19.46 7.42 15.55
N LEU A 123 20.66 6.94 15.89
CA LEU A 123 21.82 6.96 14.99
C LEU A 123 21.55 6.16 13.73
N ASN A 124 21.04 4.93 13.88
CA ASN A 124 20.65 4.09 12.75
C ASN A 124 19.59 4.76 11.88
N PHE A 125 18.60 5.42 12.47
CA PHE A 125 17.61 6.21 11.72
C PHE A 125 18.24 7.38 10.95
N MET A 126 19.14 8.14 11.58
CA MET A 126 19.87 9.23 10.93
C MET A 126 20.70 8.73 9.73
N TYR A 127 21.31 7.55 9.85
CA TYR A 127 22.06 6.93 8.76
C TYR A 127 21.17 6.37 7.67
N PHE A 128 20.10 5.68 8.06
CA PHE A 128 19.12 5.12 7.14
C PHE A 128 18.53 6.20 6.22
N GLN A 129 18.03 7.31 6.78
CA GLN A 129 17.41 8.34 5.94
C GLN A 129 18.40 8.92 4.92
N ARG A 130 19.68 9.09 5.30
CA ARG A 130 20.72 9.57 4.36
C ARG A 130 20.96 8.55 3.24
N LYS A 131 21.15 7.28 3.60
CA LYS A 131 21.31 6.17 2.65
C LYS A 131 20.10 6.06 1.70
N ALA A 132 18.89 6.19 2.23
CA ALA A 132 17.65 6.12 1.44
C ALA A 132 17.52 7.31 0.47
N ILE A 133 17.83 8.53 0.90
CA ILE A 133 17.84 9.71 0.03
C ILE A 133 18.89 9.58 -1.08
N GLU A 134 20.09 9.09 -0.76
CA GLU A 134 21.16 8.86 -1.73
C GLU A 134 20.77 7.80 -2.76
N ALA A 135 20.20 6.67 -2.32
CA ALA A 135 19.72 5.61 -3.22
C ALA A 135 18.59 6.11 -4.13
N PHE A 136 17.58 6.78 -3.57
CA PHE A 136 16.46 7.35 -4.32
C PHE A 136 16.94 8.39 -5.35
N SER A 137 17.77 9.33 -4.92
CA SER A 137 18.29 10.39 -5.80
C SER A 137 19.23 9.85 -6.87
N GLY A 138 20.00 8.79 -6.55
CA GLY A 138 20.82 8.05 -7.51
C GLY A 138 19.97 7.45 -8.63
N GLU A 139 18.84 6.84 -8.27
CA GLU A 139 17.91 6.28 -9.26
C GLU A 139 17.20 7.36 -10.08
N VAL A 140 16.75 8.45 -9.46
CA VAL A 140 16.20 9.60 -10.19
C VAL A 140 17.23 10.14 -11.19
N LYS A 141 18.49 10.30 -10.77
CA LYS A 141 19.58 10.76 -11.65
C LYS A 141 19.81 9.80 -12.82
N ARG A 142 19.76 8.48 -12.57
CA ARG A 142 19.94 7.45 -13.61
C ARG A 142 18.82 7.51 -14.64
N LEU A 143 17.57 7.61 -14.20
CA LEU A 143 16.38 7.63 -15.07
C LEU A 143 16.20 8.97 -15.82
N CYS A 144 16.71 10.07 -15.27
CA CYS A 144 16.70 11.38 -15.92
C CYS A 144 17.85 11.57 -16.94
N HIS A 145 18.80 10.64 -17.03
CA HIS A 145 19.87 10.71 -18.03
C HIS A 145 19.30 10.79 -19.45
N THR A 146 19.85 11.65 -20.32
CA THR A 146 19.30 11.98 -21.65
C THR A 146 18.94 10.77 -22.51
N GLU A 147 19.74 9.71 -22.45
CA GLU A 147 19.46 8.46 -23.17
C GLU A 147 18.41 7.59 -22.45
N LYS A 148 18.48 7.48 -21.12
CA LYS A 148 17.54 6.67 -20.32
C LYS A 148 16.15 7.29 -20.26
N ARG A 149 16.02 8.60 -20.36
CA ARG A 149 14.72 9.28 -20.38
C ARG A 149 13.86 8.92 -21.59
N LYS A 150 14.49 8.40 -22.66
CA LYS A 150 13.79 7.90 -23.86
C LYS A 150 13.31 6.46 -23.68
N ASP A 151 13.85 5.74 -22.70
CA ASP A 151 13.52 4.35 -22.43
C ASP A 151 12.18 4.22 -21.70
N PHE A 152 11.62 3.03 -21.78
CA PHE A 152 10.45 2.63 -21.01
C PHE A 152 10.82 2.45 -19.53
N VAL A 153 9.92 2.87 -18.63
CA VAL A 153 10.00 2.68 -17.19
C VAL A 153 8.65 2.09 -16.77
N SER A 154 8.65 0.98 -16.04
CA SER A 154 7.38 0.33 -15.67
C SER A 154 6.56 1.13 -14.66
N GLU A 155 5.24 0.98 -14.74
CA GLU A 155 4.27 1.51 -13.78
C GLU A 155 4.62 1.06 -12.35
N ALA A 156 5.01 -0.20 -12.18
CA ALA A 156 5.40 -0.75 -10.88
C ALA A 156 6.63 -0.03 -10.32
N TYR A 157 7.62 0.27 -11.16
CA TYR A 157 8.83 0.98 -10.73
C TYR A 157 8.55 2.46 -10.40
N LEU A 158 7.72 3.14 -11.21
CA LEU A 158 7.25 4.50 -10.91
C LEU A 158 6.47 4.55 -9.59
N LEU A 159 5.62 3.55 -9.33
CA LEU A 159 4.88 3.45 -8.08
C LEU A 159 5.81 3.25 -6.88
N THR A 160 6.88 2.46 -7.03
CA THR A 160 7.91 2.29 -5.99
C THR A 160 8.65 3.58 -5.71
N LEU A 161 8.99 4.38 -6.73
CA LEU A 161 9.51 5.74 -6.51
C LEU A 161 8.50 6.63 -5.76
N GLY A 162 7.20 6.51 -6.07
CA GLY A 162 6.12 7.14 -5.32
C GLY A 162 6.10 6.71 -3.85
N LYS A 163 6.23 5.41 -3.56
CA LYS A 163 6.31 4.88 -2.19
C LYS A 163 7.49 5.47 -1.42
N PHE A 164 8.64 5.71 -2.06
CA PHE A 164 9.78 6.42 -1.43
C PHE A 164 9.43 7.86 -1.06
N ILE A 165 8.78 8.59 -1.97
CA ILE A 165 8.31 9.96 -1.70
C ILE A 165 7.40 9.96 -0.46
N ASN A 166 6.43 9.03 -0.40
CA ASN A 166 5.57 8.88 0.77
C ASN A 166 6.34 8.50 2.04
N MET A 167 7.31 7.57 1.95
CA MET A 167 8.15 7.17 3.09
C MET A 167 8.91 8.37 3.68
N PHE A 168 9.49 9.23 2.83
CA PHE A 168 10.17 10.44 3.31
C PHE A 168 9.21 11.40 4.01
N ALA A 169 7.99 11.59 3.48
CA ALA A 169 6.96 12.40 4.14
C ALA A 169 6.61 11.84 5.53
N VAL A 170 6.34 10.54 5.62
CA VAL A 170 5.99 9.86 6.88
C VAL A 170 7.10 10.01 7.92
N LEU A 171 8.35 9.70 7.55
CA LEU A 171 9.49 9.76 8.48
C LEU A 171 9.78 11.18 8.96
N ASP A 172 9.67 12.18 8.09
CA ASP A 172 9.94 13.57 8.43
C ASP A 172 8.87 14.13 9.38
N GLU A 173 7.60 13.88 9.09
CA GLU A 173 6.48 14.34 9.91
C GLU A 173 6.44 13.63 11.28
N LEU A 174 6.68 12.31 11.33
CA LEU A 174 6.82 11.58 12.60
C LEU A 174 7.97 12.15 13.45
N LYS A 175 9.13 12.41 12.82
CA LYS A 175 10.27 13.04 13.49
C LYS A 175 9.93 14.44 13.99
N ASN A 176 9.22 15.25 13.20
CA ASN A 176 8.86 16.62 13.56
C ASN A 176 7.94 16.68 14.79
N MET A 177 7.01 15.72 14.91
CA MET A 177 6.03 15.67 16.00
C MET A 177 6.57 15.03 17.28
N LYS A 178 7.56 14.12 17.20
CA LYS A 178 8.09 13.39 18.35
C LYS A 178 9.10 14.21 19.16
N SER A 179 8.59 15.12 19.99
CA SER A 179 9.39 15.87 20.97
C SER A 179 10.13 14.95 21.94
N SER A 180 9.52 13.81 22.31
CA SER A 180 10.07 12.77 23.17
C SER A 180 11.45 12.28 22.71
N VAL A 181 11.63 12.04 21.41
CA VAL A 181 12.90 11.59 20.81
C VAL A 181 14.01 12.62 21.05
N LYS A 182 13.72 13.90 20.82
CA LYS A 182 14.68 15.00 21.03
C LYS A 182 15.04 15.14 22.51
N ASN A 183 14.06 15.00 23.40
CA ASN A 183 14.24 15.14 24.85
C ASN A 183 15.07 14.00 25.44
N ASP A 184 14.81 12.76 25.02
CA ASP A 184 15.55 11.58 25.45
C ASP A 184 17.01 11.66 25.01
N TYR A 185 17.26 12.02 23.74
CA TYR A 185 18.61 12.25 23.24
C TYR A 185 19.34 13.36 24.02
N SER A 186 18.66 14.47 24.31
CA SER A 186 19.24 15.58 25.07
C SER A 186 19.59 15.19 26.50
N THR A 187 18.76 14.34 27.13
CA THR A 187 18.99 13.81 28.48
C THR A 187 20.18 12.86 28.50
N TYR A 188 20.25 11.94 27.53
CA TYR A 188 21.40 11.06 27.33
C TYR A 188 22.69 11.85 27.14
N ARG A 189 22.70 12.83 26.22
CA ARG A 189 23.88 13.64 25.91
C ARG A 189 24.44 14.34 27.15
N ARG A 190 23.56 14.89 28.00
CA ARG A 190 23.96 15.54 29.26
C ARG A 190 24.62 14.56 30.24
N ALA A 191 24.03 13.38 30.41
CA ALA A 191 24.55 12.34 31.30
C ALA A 191 25.91 11.80 30.80
N ALA A 192 26.00 11.47 29.51
CA ALA A 192 27.21 10.95 28.90
C ALA A 192 28.37 11.96 28.88
N GLN A 193 28.08 13.25 28.70
CA GLN A 193 29.09 14.31 28.83
C GLN A 193 29.60 14.45 30.27
N PHE A 194 28.71 14.37 31.26
CA PHE A 194 29.10 14.42 32.68
C PHE A 194 30.01 13.25 33.06
N LEU A 195 29.66 12.04 32.62
CA LEU A 195 30.43 10.82 32.86
C LEU A 195 31.68 10.67 31.97
N LYS A 196 31.93 11.62 31.06
CA LYS A 196 33.04 11.60 30.08
C LYS A 196 33.06 10.35 29.20
N VAL A 197 31.90 9.81 28.85
CA VAL A 197 31.75 8.62 27.99
C VAL A 197 32.08 8.95 26.53
N MET A 198 31.87 10.20 26.10
CA MET A 198 32.20 10.66 24.74
C MET A 198 33.58 11.35 24.73
N SER A 199 34.65 10.57 24.61
CA SER A 199 36.03 11.08 24.71
C SER A 199 36.75 11.22 23.37
N ASP A 200 36.34 10.50 22.32
CA ASP A 200 36.98 10.53 21.01
C ASP A 200 36.31 11.53 20.04
N SER A 201 37.11 12.05 19.10
CA SER A 201 36.67 13.10 18.17
C SER A 201 35.52 12.65 17.25
N HIS A 202 35.50 11.36 16.88
CA HIS A 202 34.49 10.80 15.98
C HIS A 202 33.13 10.73 16.65
N THR A 203 33.04 10.16 17.86
CA THR A 203 31.77 10.09 18.62
C THR A 203 31.23 11.48 18.95
N LEU A 204 32.10 12.46 19.20
CA LEU A 204 31.69 13.84 19.45
C LEU A 204 31.06 14.49 18.20
N GLN A 205 31.63 14.26 17.03
CA GLN A 205 31.09 14.74 15.75
C GLN A 205 29.76 14.07 15.41
N GLU A 206 29.65 12.75 15.59
CA GLU A 206 28.43 11.99 15.39
C GLU A 206 27.30 12.47 16.33
N SER A 207 27.63 12.71 17.61
CA SER A 207 26.70 13.30 18.57
C SER A 207 26.21 14.68 18.12
N GLN A 208 27.11 15.53 17.62
CA GLN A 208 26.73 16.84 17.14
C GLN A 208 25.81 16.76 15.90
N ASN A 209 26.09 15.85 14.97
CA ASN A 209 25.26 15.62 13.79
C ASN A 209 23.85 15.16 14.16
N LEU A 210 23.73 14.20 15.09
CA LEU A 210 22.44 13.71 15.57
C LEU A 210 21.65 14.82 16.27
N SER A 211 22.32 15.64 17.10
CA SER A 211 21.68 16.79 17.75
C SER A 211 21.10 17.77 16.74
N MET A 212 21.84 18.09 15.67
CA MET A 212 21.38 19.00 14.61
C MET A 212 20.23 18.39 13.79
N PHE A 213 20.33 17.09 13.47
CA PHE A 213 19.28 16.37 12.77
C PHE A 213 17.95 16.40 13.53
N LEU A 214 17.96 16.05 14.82
CA LEU A 214 16.75 16.04 15.66
C LEU A 214 16.19 17.44 15.91
N ALA A 215 17.05 18.46 16.00
CA ALA A 215 16.62 19.83 16.24
C ALA A 215 16.00 20.52 15.01
N THR A 216 16.41 20.13 13.80
CA THR A 216 15.99 20.79 12.56
C THR A 216 14.65 20.25 12.09
N GLN A 217 13.63 21.11 12.04
CA GLN A 217 12.32 20.77 11.51
C GLN A 217 12.40 20.56 9.99
N ASN A 218 11.64 19.60 9.49
CA ASN A 218 11.58 19.25 8.06
C ASN A 218 12.88 18.80 7.39
N LYS A 219 13.85 18.31 8.20
CA LYS A 219 15.20 18.05 7.73
C LYS A 219 15.25 17.02 6.59
N ILE A 220 14.44 15.96 6.64
CA ILE A 220 14.44 14.90 5.61
C ILE A 220 13.84 15.48 4.32
N ARG A 221 12.68 16.12 4.41
CA ARG A 221 12.02 16.76 3.27
C ARG A 221 12.93 17.73 2.54
N ASP A 222 13.52 18.67 3.27
CA ASP A 222 14.32 19.73 2.68
C ASP A 222 15.59 19.13 2.04
N THR A 223 16.19 18.09 2.66
CA THR A 223 17.35 17.38 2.09
C THR A 223 16.99 16.61 0.81
N VAL A 224 15.82 15.97 0.74
CA VAL A 224 15.31 15.33 -0.49
C VAL A 224 15.17 16.38 -1.58
N LYS A 225 14.50 17.50 -1.30
CA LYS A 225 14.29 18.58 -2.26
C LYS A 225 15.61 19.15 -2.79
N ASP A 226 16.54 19.51 -1.90
CA ASP A 226 17.86 20.04 -2.24
C ASP A 226 18.68 19.05 -3.10
N THR A 227 18.50 17.75 -2.92
CA THR A 227 19.24 16.73 -3.67
C THR A 227 18.63 16.53 -5.06
N LEU A 228 17.30 16.56 -5.16
CA LEU A 228 16.58 16.45 -6.42
C LEU A 228 16.80 17.66 -7.34
N GLU A 229 16.81 18.88 -6.79
CA GLU A 229 17.01 20.10 -7.58
C GLU A 229 18.38 20.16 -8.28
N LYS A 230 19.36 19.35 -7.82
CA LYS A 230 20.68 19.22 -8.46
C LYS A 230 20.64 18.31 -9.70
N ILE A 231 19.56 17.57 -9.92
CA ILE A 231 19.41 16.62 -11.02
C ILE A 231 18.66 17.30 -12.16
N ILE A 232 19.27 17.36 -13.33
CA ILE A 232 18.65 17.95 -14.52
C ILE A 232 17.48 17.06 -14.97
N GLY A 233 16.28 17.62 -15.10
CA GLY A 233 15.10 16.92 -15.60
C GLY A 233 14.40 16.02 -14.58
N TYR A 234 14.67 16.17 -13.28
CA TYR A 234 14.00 15.41 -12.22
C TYR A 234 12.48 15.64 -12.20
N GLU A 235 12.05 16.87 -12.54
CA GLU A 235 10.65 17.28 -12.58
C GLU A 235 9.84 16.49 -13.62
N ASP A 236 10.50 16.04 -14.69
CA ASP A 236 9.86 15.25 -15.73
C ASP A 236 9.58 13.83 -15.26
N LEU A 237 10.51 13.22 -14.51
CA LEU A 237 10.29 11.90 -13.90
C LEU A 237 9.23 11.98 -12.80
N LEU A 238 9.31 12.98 -11.92
CA LEU A 238 8.30 13.18 -10.88
C LEU A 238 6.91 13.48 -11.46
N SER A 239 6.83 14.15 -12.61
CA SER A 239 5.57 14.31 -13.34
C SER A 239 4.99 12.97 -13.77
N ASP A 240 5.80 12.02 -14.22
CA ASP A 240 5.33 10.67 -14.55
C ASP A 240 4.86 9.90 -13.31
N VAL A 241 5.57 10.02 -12.17
CA VAL A 241 5.15 9.44 -10.88
C VAL A 241 3.80 10.01 -10.43
N VAL A 242 3.61 11.33 -10.47
CA VAL A 242 2.33 11.96 -10.13
C VAL A 242 1.22 11.54 -11.09
N ASN A 243 1.51 11.49 -12.39
CA ASN A 243 0.53 11.10 -13.40
C ASN A 243 0.07 9.65 -13.25
N ILE A 244 0.97 8.71 -12.90
CA ILE A 244 0.56 7.32 -12.67
C ILE A 244 -0.29 7.21 -11.40
N CYS A 245 0.01 7.96 -10.35
CA CYS A 245 -0.84 8.00 -9.15
C CYS A 245 -2.24 8.54 -9.47
N VAL A 246 -2.34 9.61 -10.26
CA VAL A 246 -3.62 10.19 -10.71
C VAL A 246 -4.40 9.16 -11.53
N HIS A 247 -3.72 8.52 -12.50
CA HIS A 247 -4.32 7.49 -13.33
C HIS A 247 -4.87 6.34 -12.48
N MET A 248 -4.05 5.75 -11.63
CA MET A 248 -4.42 4.63 -10.76
C MET A 248 -5.59 5.00 -9.82
N PHE A 249 -5.61 6.23 -9.30
CA PHE A 249 -6.70 6.68 -8.43
C PHE A 249 -8.03 6.76 -9.19
N GLU A 250 -8.05 7.35 -10.40
CA GLU A 250 -9.27 7.55 -11.17
C GLU A 250 -9.77 6.27 -11.84
N THR A 251 -8.88 5.34 -12.19
CA THR A 251 -9.24 4.04 -12.77
C THR A 251 -9.45 2.95 -11.71
N LYS A 252 -9.39 3.30 -10.42
CA LYS A 252 -9.48 2.38 -9.29
C LYS A 252 -8.44 1.24 -9.33
N MET A 253 -7.25 1.48 -9.89
CA MET A 253 -6.14 0.51 -9.85
C MET A 253 -5.38 0.58 -8.51
N TYR A 254 -6.07 0.12 -7.48
CA TYR A 254 -5.57 -0.13 -6.12
C TYR A 254 -6.53 -1.13 -5.48
N LEU A 255 -6.13 -1.77 -4.38
CA LEU A 255 -7.07 -2.63 -3.65
C LEU A 255 -7.24 -2.25 -2.19
N THR A 256 -6.18 -1.87 -1.47
CA THR A 256 -6.33 -1.56 -0.03
C THR A 256 -6.59 -0.07 0.22
N PRO A 257 -7.22 0.30 1.35
CA PRO A 257 -7.37 1.71 1.73
C PRO A 257 -6.02 2.44 1.84
N GLU A 258 -5.01 1.76 2.40
CA GLU A 258 -3.66 2.32 2.54
C GLU A 258 -3.04 2.69 1.18
N GLU A 259 -3.20 1.85 0.16
CA GLU A 259 -2.73 2.13 -1.20
C GLU A 259 -3.46 3.33 -1.79
N LYS A 260 -4.79 3.38 -1.68
CA LYS A 260 -5.62 4.51 -2.12
C LYS A 260 -5.10 5.82 -1.52
N HIS A 261 -4.88 5.84 -0.20
CA HIS A 261 -4.41 7.02 0.53
C HIS A 261 -2.97 7.38 0.17
N MET A 262 -2.10 6.40 -0.07
CA MET A 262 -0.72 6.61 -0.53
C MET A 262 -0.68 7.36 -1.87
N LEU A 263 -1.54 7.02 -2.84
CA LEU A 263 -1.60 7.72 -4.12
C LEU A 263 -1.83 9.23 -3.92
N VAL A 264 -2.75 9.61 -3.04
CA VAL A 264 -3.07 11.02 -2.77
C VAL A 264 -1.92 11.73 -2.04
N LYS A 265 -1.26 11.06 -1.09
CA LYS A 265 -0.05 11.58 -0.41
C LYS A 265 1.07 11.87 -1.42
N VAL A 266 1.31 10.94 -2.35
CA VAL A 266 2.33 11.09 -3.41
C VAL A 266 2.00 12.24 -4.35
N MET A 267 0.72 12.44 -4.72
CA MET A 267 0.32 13.61 -5.52
C MET A 267 0.70 14.92 -4.82
N GLY A 268 0.34 15.07 -3.54
CA GLY A 268 0.60 16.30 -2.78
C GLY A 268 2.09 16.56 -2.60
N PHE A 269 2.83 15.56 -2.10
CA PHE A 269 4.25 15.74 -1.81
C PHE A 269 5.11 15.77 -3.07
N GLY A 270 4.78 14.99 -4.10
CA GLY A 270 5.44 15.02 -5.40
C GLY A 270 5.35 16.39 -6.08
N LEU A 271 4.18 17.03 -6.07
CA LEU A 271 4.00 18.40 -6.57
C LEU A 271 4.85 19.41 -5.79
N PHE A 272 4.91 19.29 -4.46
CA PHE A 272 5.74 20.15 -3.61
C PHE A 272 7.24 20.01 -3.88
N LEU A 273 7.71 18.78 -4.14
CA LEU A 273 9.11 18.52 -4.48
C LEU A 273 9.47 19.10 -5.85
N MET A 274 8.55 19.10 -6.81
CA MET A 274 8.78 19.68 -8.14
C MET A 274 8.75 21.20 -8.16
N ASP A 275 8.00 21.86 -7.28
CA ASP A 275 7.84 23.31 -7.31
C ASP A 275 9.02 24.04 -6.64
N SER A 276 9.97 24.53 -7.46
CA SER A 276 11.23 25.15 -7.04
C SER A 276 11.57 26.37 -7.89
N ASP A 277 12.70 27.07 -7.64
CA ASP A 277 13.13 28.19 -8.50
C ASP A 277 13.30 27.79 -9.97
N GLY A 278 13.73 26.55 -10.23
CA GLY A 278 13.94 26.02 -11.57
C GLY A 278 12.68 25.47 -12.24
N CYS A 279 11.64 25.13 -11.48
CA CYS A 279 10.45 24.46 -11.99
C CYS A 279 9.17 25.00 -11.35
N ASN A 280 8.17 25.29 -12.19
CA ASN A 280 6.89 25.82 -11.77
C ASN A 280 5.78 24.88 -12.21
N ILE A 281 5.05 24.32 -11.24
CA ILE A 281 3.99 23.34 -11.49
C ILE A 281 2.84 23.91 -12.35
N ASN A 282 2.53 25.19 -12.24
CA ASN A 282 1.51 25.83 -13.08
C ASN A 282 1.95 25.91 -14.55
N LYS A 283 3.26 26.03 -14.83
CA LYS A 283 3.79 25.95 -16.20
C LYS A 283 3.78 24.52 -16.72
N LEU A 284 3.98 23.50 -15.87
CA LEU A 284 3.86 22.09 -16.26
C LEU A 284 2.41 21.77 -16.67
N ASP A 285 1.43 22.30 -15.95
CA ASP A 285 0.00 22.20 -16.28
C ASP A 285 -0.33 22.84 -17.65
N GLN A 286 0.16 24.06 -17.90
CA GLN A 286 0.01 24.73 -19.20
C GLN A 286 0.60 23.91 -20.35
N LYS A 287 1.72 23.21 -20.10
CA LYS A 287 2.36 22.28 -21.05
C LYS A 287 1.68 20.91 -21.11
N LYS A 288 0.61 20.68 -20.34
CA LYS A 288 -0.11 19.40 -20.20
C LYS A 288 0.79 18.25 -19.74
N LYS A 289 1.89 18.56 -19.03
CA LYS A 289 2.75 17.53 -18.42
C LYS A 289 2.12 16.94 -17.16
N ILE A 290 1.33 17.74 -16.45
CA ILE A 290 0.46 17.35 -15.33
C ILE A 290 -0.92 17.97 -15.56
N ARG A 291 -1.93 17.51 -14.80
CA ARG A 291 -3.32 18.00 -14.90
C ARG A 291 -3.81 18.41 -13.51
N LEU A 292 -3.60 19.68 -13.16
CA LEU A 292 -3.94 20.18 -11.82
C LEU A 292 -5.44 20.15 -11.57
N ASP A 293 -6.26 20.31 -12.60
CA ASP A 293 -7.73 20.23 -12.52
C ASP A 293 -8.23 18.87 -12.01
N ARG A 294 -7.55 17.78 -12.38
CA ARG A 294 -7.88 16.43 -11.93
C ARG A 294 -7.46 16.23 -10.47
N ILE A 295 -6.27 16.71 -10.11
CA ILE A 295 -5.72 16.62 -8.76
C ILE A 295 -6.54 17.46 -7.78
N ASP A 296 -6.97 18.67 -8.16
CA ASP A 296 -7.83 19.54 -7.36
C ASP A 296 -9.16 18.84 -6.99
N ARG A 297 -9.75 18.12 -7.94
CA ARG A 297 -10.95 17.30 -7.66
C ARG A 297 -10.68 16.17 -6.68
N ILE A 298 -9.54 15.48 -6.82
CA ILE A 298 -9.16 14.40 -5.91
C ILE A 298 -8.95 14.95 -4.49
N PHE A 299 -8.19 16.03 -4.33
CA PHE A 299 -7.97 16.67 -3.03
C PHE A 299 -9.27 17.19 -2.42
N LYS A 300 -10.23 17.66 -3.21
CA LYS A 300 -11.52 18.09 -2.66
C LYS A 300 -12.36 16.92 -2.14
N ASN A 301 -12.38 15.81 -2.88
CA ASN A 301 -13.15 14.63 -2.51
C ASN A 301 -12.51 13.86 -1.35
N LEU A 302 -11.18 13.93 -1.20
CA LEU A 302 -10.40 13.28 -0.16
C LEU A 302 -9.38 14.28 0.41
N GLU A 303 -9.86 15.16 1.29
CA GLU A 303 -9.09 16.27 1.85
C GLU A 303 -8.06 15.82 2.88
N VAL A 304 -8.39 14.79 3.65
CA VAL A 304 -7.57 14.29 4.76
C VAL A 304 -7.31 12.80 4.59
N VAL A 305 -6.08 12.36 4.83
CA VAL A 305 -5.72 10.94 4.79
C VAL A 305 -4.86 10.56 5.99
N PRO A 306 -4.90 9.29 6.44
CA PRO A 306 -3.94 8.77 7.40
C PRO A 306 -2.51 8.93 6.89
N LEU A 307 -1.67 9.60 7.68
CA LEU A 307 -0.24 9.65 7.43
C LEU A 307 0.43 8.40 8.01
N PHE A 308 0.29 8.22 9.32
CA PHE A 308 0.77 7.07 10.08
C PHE A 308 0.10 7.03 11.46
N GLY A 309 -0.49 5.92 11.85
CA GLY A 309 -1.18 5.86 13.15
C GLY A 309 -2.43 6.75 13.17
N ASP A 310 -2.62 7.43 14.31
CA ASP A 310 -3.58 8.52 14.49
C ASP A 310 -3.11 9.87 13.90
N MET A 311 -1.90 9.95 13.36
CA MET A 311 -1.44 11.17 12.69
C MET A 311 -2.04 11.27 11.29
N GLN A 312 -2.75 12.37 11.05
CA GLN A 312 -3.41 12.66 9.78
C GLN A 312 -2.64 13.72 8.99
N ILE A 313 -2.86 13.76 7.68
CA ILE A 313 -2.33 14.80 6.82
C ILE A 313 -3.41 15.27 5.85
N ALA A 314 -3.42 16.58 5.57
CA ALA A 314 -4.16 17.15 4.45
C ALA A 314 -3.19 17.37 3.28
N PRO A 315 -3.19 16.53 2.22
CA PRO A 315 -2.19 16.60 1.15
C PRO A 315 -2.14 17.97 0.44
N PHE A 316 -3.26 18.68 0.37
CA PHE A 316 -3.33 20.03 -0.18
C PHE A 316 -2.50 21.05 0.60
N ASN A 317 -2.15 20.80 1.86
CA ASN A 317 -1.26 21.68 2.63
C ASN A 317 0.17 21.72 2.05
N TYR A 318 0.61 20.66 1.36
CA TYR A 318 1.87 20.71 0.62
C TYR A 318 1.82 21.74 -0.51
N ILE A 319 0.67 21.84 -1.20
CA ILE A 319 0.45 22.79 -2.29
C ILE A 319 0.41 24.23 -1.75
N LYS A 320 -0.31 24.47 -0.64
CA LYS A 320 -0.34 25.80 0.02
C LYS A 320 1.05 26.30 0.43
N ARG A 321 1.98 25.39 0.71
CA ARG A 321 3.37 25.68 1.09
C ARG A 321 4.32 25.68 -0.11
N SER A 322 3.84 25.45 -1.32
CA SER A 322 4.66 25.47 -2.52
C SER A 322 5.05 26.91 -2.89
N LYS A 323 6.17 27.06 -3.60
CA LYS A 323 6.77 28.37 -3.88
C LYS A 323 5.91 29.23 -4.81
N HIS A 324 5.24 28.60 -5.77
CA HIS A 324 4.40 29.24 -6.78
C HIS A 324 2.91 28.96 -6.57
N TYR A 325 2.49 28.79 -5.32
CA TYR A 325 1.09 28.58 -5.00
C TYR A 325 0.21 29.72 -5.54
N ASP A 326 -0.84 29.35 -6.28
CA ASP A 326 -1.85 30.26 -6.78
C ASP A 326 -3.23 29.65 -6.52
N SER A 327 -3.99 30.24 -5.60
CA SER A 327 -5.35 29.77 -5.24
C SER A 327 -6.30 29.71 -6.45
N GLY A 328 -6.10 30.53 -7.48
CA GLY A 328 -6.92 30.52 -8.69
C GLY A 328 -6.76 29.25 -9.53
N LYS A 329 -5.70 28.47 -9.30
CA LYS A 329 -5.48 27.15 -9.92
C LYS A 329 -6.13 25.99 -9.17
N TRP A 330 -6.63 26.25 -7.97
CA TRP A 330 -7.20 25.23 -7.07
C TRP A 330 -8.58 25.66 -6.55
N PRO A 331 -9.55 25.96 -7.44
CA PRO A 331 -10.83 26.51 -7.04
C PRO A 331 -11.64 25.59 -6.12
N LEU A 332 -11.52 24.25 -6.26
CA LEU A 332 -12.26 23.31 -5.44
C LEU A 332 -11.63 23.18 -4.05
N SER A 333 -10.32 22.94 -3.99
CA SER A 333 -9.59 22.77 -2.72
C SER A 333 -9.43 24.07 -1.93
N SER A 334 -9.57 25.23 -2.59
CA SER A 334 -9.60 26.55 -1.94
C SER A 334 -11.00 26.96 -1.49
N SER A 335 -12.04 26.17 -1.82
CA SER A 335 -13.42 26.45 -1.42
C SER A 335 -13.67 26.07 0.04
N ASN A 336 -14.50 26.86 0.72
CA ASN A 336 -15.00 26.59 2.08
C ASN A 336 -16.11 25.53 2.12
N ALA A 337 -16.53 24.97 0.98
CA ALA A 337 -17.50 23.88 0.96
C ALA A 337 -16.97 22.70 1.80
N ILE A 338 -17.84 22.03 2.55
CA ILE A 338 -17.41 20.85 3.33
C ILE A 338 -17.11 19.70 2.35
N SER A 339 -16.04 18.95 2.60
CA SER A 339 -15.70 17.78 1.78
C SER A 339 -16.79 16.71 1.86
N PRO A 340 -17.07 15.98 0.77
CA PRO A 340 -17.88 14.76 0.82
C PRO A 340 -17.36 13.75 1.84
N GLN A 341 -16.06 13.75 2.12
CA GLN A 341 -15.41 12.91 3.12
C GLN A 341 -16.01 13.05 4.54
N ALA A 342 -16.59 14.20 4.86
CA ALA A 342 -17.12 14.48 6.20
C ALA A 342 -18.47 13.80 6.48
N ASP A 343 -19.10 13.19 5.47
CA ASP A 343 -20.47 12.67 5.58
C ASP A 343 -20.57 11.19 5.16
N LEU A 344 -20.66 10.32 6.17
CA LEU A 344 -20.90 8.88 6.01
C LEU A 344 -22.30 8.58 5.47
N MET A 345 -23.30 9.41 5.77
CA MET A 345 -24.70 9.10 5.56
C MET A 345 -25.06 9.02 4.09
N VAL A 346 -24.37 9.79 3.24
CA VAL A 346 -24.54 9.75 1.79
C VAL A 346 -24.16 8.38 1.19
N HIS A 347 -23.23 7.68 1.84
CA HIS A 347 -22.75 6.36 1.38
C HIS A 347 -23.59 5.19 1.91
N LEU A 348 -24.24 5.37 3.06
CA LEU A 348 -24.90 4.28 3.79
C LEU A 348 -25.97 3.51 2.98
N PRO A 349 -26.86 4.15 2.18
CA PRO A 349 -27.84 3.43 1.39
C PRO A 349 -27.20 2.47 0.37
N GLN A 350 -26.16 2.93 -0.32
CA GLN A 350 -25.45 2.12 -1.31
C GLN A 350 -24.71 0.95 -0.63
N ILE A 351 -24.04 1.21 0.50
CA ILE A 351 -23.36 0.17 1.28
C ILE A 351 -24.34 -0.93 1.69
N ARG A 352 -25.53 -0.58 2.20
CA ARG A 352 -26.56 -1.55 2.59
C ARG A 352 -27.03 -2.39 1.40
N GLU A 353 -27.30 -1.76 0.25
CA GLU A 353 -27.73 -2.47 -0.95
C GLU A 353 -26.66 -3.45 -1.44
N ASP A 354 -25.41 -2.99 -1.55
CA ASP A 354 -24.29 -3.82 -2.00
C ASP A 354 -24.01 -4.97 -1.03
N HIS A 355 -24.11 -4.71 0.29
CA HIS A 355 -23.96 -5.74 1.32
C HIS A 355 -25.01 -6.84 1.19
N VAL A 356 -26.30 -6.49 1.08
CA VAL A 356 -27.38 -7.47 0.92
C VAL A 356 -27.20 -8.28 -0.36
N LYS A 357 -26.88 -7.61 -1.47
CA LYS A 357 -26.68 -8.26 -2.77
C LYS A 357 -25.50 -9.23 -2.74
N TYR A 358 -24.36 -8.80 -2.21
CA TYR A 358 -23.14 -9.60 -2.17
C TYR A 358 -23.28 -10.79 -1.22
N ILE A 359 -23.80 -10.59 0.00
CA ILE A 359 -23.98 -11.69 0.95
C ILE A 359 -24.97 -12.73 0.42
N SER A 360 -26.06 -12.31 -0.24
CA SER A 360 -27.01 -13.25 -0.83
C SER A 360 -26.35 -14.14 -1.90
N GLU A 361 -25.49 -13.55 -2.73
CA GLU A 361 -24.72 -14.28 -3.74
C GLU A 361 -23.68 -15.21 -3.11
N LEU A 362 -22.94 -14.72 -2.11
CA LEU A 362 -21.93 -15.47 -1.36
C LEU A 362 -22.55 -16.68 -0.65
N ALA A 363 -23.66 -16.48 0.07
CA ALA A 363 -24.36 -17.53 0.80
C ALA A 363 -24.90 -18.63 -0.14
N ARG A 364 -25.44 -18.24 -1.30
CA ARG A 364 -25.86 -19.22 -2.32
C ARG A 364 -24.67 -20.07 -2.78
N TYR A 365 -23.52 -19.45 -3.01
CA TYR A 365 -22.31 -20.16 -3.42
C TYR A 365 -21.77 -21.07 -2.30
N THR A 366 -21.72 -20.58 -1.06
CA THR A 366 -21.33 -21.39 0.10
C THR A 366 -22.20 -22.65 0.21
N ASN A 367 -23.53 -22.48 0.11
CA ASN A 367 -24.45 -23.62 0.17
C ASN A 367 -24.24 -24.60 -0.99
N GLU A 368 -24.01 -24.11 -2.21
CA GLU A 368 -23.70 -24.98 -3.36
C GLU A 368 -22.43 -25.80 -3.12
N VAL A 369 -21.35 -25.17 -2.66
CA VAL A 369 -20.07 -25.84 -2.42
C VAL A 369 -20.14 -26.83 -1.26
N THR A 370 -20.84 -26.49 -0.18
CA THR A 370 -21.01 -27.39 0.97
C THR A 370 -21.88 -28.60 0.64
N THR A 371 -22.88 -28.45 -0.22
CA THR A 371 -23.83 -29.53 -0.57
C THR A 371 -23.45 -30.33 -1.81
N THR A 372 -22.53 -29.83 -2.65
CA THR A 372 -22.11 -30.50 -3.88
C THR A 372 -20.59 -30.65 -3.95
N VAL A 373 -20.09 -31.87 -3.82
CA VAL A 373 -18.68 -32.19 -4.07
C VAL A 373 -18.48 -32.32 -5.59
N LYS A 374 -18.11 -31.21 -6.24
CA LYS A 374 -17.66 -31.22 -7.65
C LYS A 374 -16.15 -31.43 -7.67
N GLU A 375 -15.69 -32.62 -8.08
CA GLU A 375 -14.25 -32.93 -8.16
C GLU A 375 -13.48 -32.06 -9.18
N ASN A 376 -14.16 -31.55 -10.22
CA ASN A 376 -13.53 -30.76 -11.29
C ASN A 376 -14.41 -29.57 -11.73
N PRO A 377 -14.33 -28.41 -11.05
CA PRO A 377 -15.00 -27.20 -11.49
C PRO A 377 -14.47 -26.72 -12.85
N THR A 378 -15.39 -26.27 -13.70
CA THR A 378 -15.11 -25.74 -15.04
C THR A 378 -14.37 -24.40 -14.98
N ASP A 379 -13.69 -24.01 -16.05
CA ASP A 379 -13.01 -22.70 -16.15
C ASP A 379 -13.98 -21.53 -15.86
N ALA A 380 -15.23 -21.63 -16.32
CA ALA A 380 -16.25 -20.61 -16.08
C ALA A 380 -16.66 -20.50 -14.59
N GLU A 381 -16.79 -21.64 -13.89
CA GLU A 381 -17.07 -21.66 -12.45
C GLU A 381 -15.89 -21.12 -11.64
N ASN A 382 -14.66 -21.50 -11.99
CA ASN A 382 -13.44 -20.98 -11.34
C ASN A 382 -13.34 -19.47 -11.53
N ARG A 383 -13.61 -18.96 -12.74
CA ARG A 383 -13.63 -17.53 -13.04
C ARG A 383 -14.70 -16.79 -12.24
N ALA A 384 -15.94 -17.29 -12.22
CA ALA A 384 -17.02 -16.67 -11.45
C ALA A 384 -16.70 -16.59 -9.95
N THR A 385 -16.06 -17.63 -9.41
CA THR A 385 -15.61 -17.68 -8.01
C THR A 385 -14.46 -16.70 -7.75
N SER A 386 -13.48 -16.62 -8.64
CA SER A 386 -12.38 -15.64 -8.55
C SER A 386 -12.90 -14.20 -8.64
N ASP A 387 -13.89 -13.94 -9.49
CA ASP A 387 -14.54 -12.63 -9.63
C ASP A 387 -15.37 -12.29 -8.38
N LEU A 388 -16.03 -13.29 -7.77
CA LEU A 388 -16.71 -13.13 -6.47
C LEU A 388 -15.70 -12.74 -5.38
N ALA A 389 -14.56 -13.41 -5.30
CA ALA A 389 -13.50 -13.09 -4.34
C ALA A 389 -12.98 -11.65 -4.49
N LEU A 390 -12.67 -11.24 -5.73
CA LEU A 390 -12.19 -9.89 -6.00
C LEU A 390 -13.22 -8.82 -5.63
N ARG A 391 -14.49 -9.02 -6.01
CA ARG A 391 -15.58 -8.08 -5.66
C ARG A 391 -15.75 -7.94 -4.15
N GLY A 392 -15.64 -9.04 -3.40
CA GLY A 392 -15.73 -8.99 -1.94
C GLY A 392 -14.62 -8.16 -1.32
N LEU A 393 -13.38 -8.35 -1.77
CA LEU A 393 -12.22 -7.56 -1.33
C LEU A 393 -12.39 -6.07 -1.68
N GLN A 394 -12.90 -5.76 -2.88
CA GLN A 394 -13.17 -4.39 -3.31
C GLN A 394 -14.25 -3.72 -2.45
N LEU A 395 -15.36 -4.41 -2.17
CA LEU A 395 -16.42 -3.89 -1.29
C LEU A 395 -15.92 -3.62 0.12
N LEU A 396 -15.20 -4.58 0.71
CA LEU A 396 -14.60 -4.44 2.04
C LEU A 396 -13.64 -3.25 2.10
N SER A 397 -12.81 -3.09 1.08
CA SER A 397 -11.89 -1.96 0.98
C SER A 397 -12.62 -0.62 0.83
N GLU A 398 -13.67 -0.56 0.01
CA GLU A 398 -14.48 0.66 -0.16
C GLU A 398 -15.16 1.05 1.15
N TRP A 399 -15.77 0.11 1.86
CA TRP A 399 -16.43 0.37 3.15
C TRP A 399 -15.42 0.77 4.23
N THR A 400 -14.29 0.09 4.32
CA THR A 400 -13.21 0.42 5.25
C THR A 400 -12.61 1.79 4.94
N SER A 401 -12.47 2.14 3.66
CA SER A 401 -12.05 3.48 3.23
C SER A 401 -13.02 4.54 3.74
N VAL A 402 -14.33 4.34 3.61
CA VAL A 402 -15.34 5.30 4.09
C VAL A 402 -15.23 5.53 5.61
N VAL A 403 -15.07 4.47 6.41
CA VAL A 403 -14.91 4.59 7.88
C VAL A 403 -13.62 5.32 8.24
N THR A 404 -12.50 4.92 7.65
CA THR A 404 -11.18 5.49 7.95
C THR A 404 -11.08 6.94 7.49
N GLU A 405 -11.66 7.27 6.33
CA GLU A 405 -11.67 8.62 5.78
C GLU A 405 -12.52 9.59 6.63
N LEU A 406 -13.70 9.16 7.10
CA LEU A 406 -14.49 9.97 8.03
C LEU A 406 -13.71 10.23 9.32
N TYR A 407 -13.13 9.18 9.90
CA TYR A 407 -12.34 9.27 11.14
C TYR A 407 -11.16 10.25 10.97
N SER A 408 -10.40 10.11 9.88
CA SER A 408 -9.30 11.00 9.53
C SER A 408 -9.75 12.46 9.42
N TRP A 409 -10.87 12.72 8.75
CA TRP A 409 -11.40 14.07 8.60
C TRP A 409 -11.78 14.67 9.95
N LYS A 410 -12.48 13.91 10.81
CA LYS A 410 -12.89 14.35 12.15
C LYS A 410 -11.70 14.62 13.08
N LEU A 411 -10.61 13.87 12.97
CA LEU A 411 -9.39 14.11 13.76
C LEU A 411 -8.75 15.47 13.46
N LEU A 412 -8.72 15.91 12.19
CA LEU A 412 -8.21 17.25 11.84
C LEU A 412 -9.22 18.39 12.02
N HIS A 413 -10.49 18.08 12.28
CA HIS A 413 -11.55 19.06 12.46
C HIS A 413 -12.26 18.82 13.81
N PRO A 414 -11.57 19.04 14.95
CA PRO A 414 -12.18 18.89 16.27
C PRO A 414 -13.33 19.87 16.45
N THR A 415 -14.41 19.41 17.09
CA THR A 415 -15.53 20.28 17.42
C THR A 415 -15.17 21.27 18.54
N ASP A 416 -16.10 22.15 18.86
CA ASP A 416 -16.02 23.05 20.01
C ASP A 416 -17.40 23.21 20.66
N HIS A 417 -17.44 23.92 21.79
CA HIS A 417 -18.65 24.17 22.56
C HIS A 417 -19.68 25.07 21.83
N HIS A 418 -19.27 25.77 20.76
CA HIS A 418 -20.17 26.57 19.93
C HIS A 418 -20.90 25.69 18.90
N GLN A 419 -20.18 24.72 18.32
CA GLN A 419 -20.69 23.78 17.34
C GLN A 419 -21.49 22.64 18.01
N ASN A 420 -21.00 22.13 19.14
CA ASN A 420 -21.65 21.09 19.93
C ASN A 420 -21.82 21.57 21.39
N LYS A 421 -23.07 21.83 21.79
CA LYS A 421 -23.40 22.29 23.15
C LYS A 421 -23.09 21.28 24.25
N GLU A 422 -22.95 20.00 23.92
CA GLU A 422 -22.55 18.95 24.86
C GLU A 422 -21.03 18.89 25.07
N CYS A 423 -20.24 19.56 24.22
CA CYS A 423 -18.80 19.64 24.36
C CYS A 423 -18.41 20.64 25.46
N PRO A 424 -17.74 20.20 26.55
CA PRO A 424 -17.21 21.11 27.55
C PRO A 424 -16.19 22.10 26.97
N VAL A 425 -16.10 23.31 27.54
CA VAL A 425 -15.09 24.32 27.14
C VAL A 425 -13.67 23.83 27.40
N GLU A 426 -13.48 23.10 28.51
CA GLU A 426 -12.18 22.54 28.93
C GLU A 426 -11.87 21.18 28.29
N ALA A 427 -12.68 20.71 27.34
CA ALA A 427 -12.47 19.43 26.69
C ALA A 427 -11.14 19.41 25.92
N GLU A 428 -10.32 18.41 26.18
CA GLU A 428 -9.05 18.23 25.49
C GLU A 428 -9.27 18.01 23.99
N GLU A 429 -8.26 18.34 23.19
CA GLU A 429 -8.33 18.27 21.73
C GLU A 429 -8.73 16.88 21.21
N TYR A 430 -8.20 15.80 21.79
CA TYR A 430 -8.59 14.45 21.39
C TYR A 430 -10.05 14.12 21.71
N GLU A 431 -10.60 14.59 22.84
CA GLU A 431 -12.01 14.39 23.17
C GLU A 431 -12.91 15.18 22.22
N ARG A 432 -12.50 16.40 21.85
CA ARG A 432 -13.16 17.25 20.86
C ARG A 432 -13.08 16.68 19.45
N ALA A 433 -12.01 15.97 19.12
CA ALA A 433 -11.82 15.29 17.84
C ALA A 433 -12.61 13.96 17.75
N THR A 434 -12.88 13.32 18.90
CA THR A 434 -13.51 12.00 18.97
C THR A 434 -14.86 12.05 19.68
N ARG A 435 -14.90 11.89 21.01
CA ARG A 435 -16.10 11.73 21.84
C ARG A 435 -17.24 12.70 21.48
N TYR A 436 -16.90 13.97 21.28
CA TYR A 436 -17.88 15.05 21.02
C TYR A 436 -18.07 15.37 19.53
N ASN A 437 -17.32 14.74 18.62
CA ASN A 437 -17.34 15.06 17.18
C ASN A 437 -18.27 14.18 16.34
N TYR A 438 -19.01 13.27 16.98
CA TYR A 438 -19.97 12.38 16.32
C TYR A 438 -21.34 12.52 16.96
N THR A 439 -22.34 12.75 16.12
CA THR A 439 -23.76 12.68 16.45
C THR A 439 -24.17 11.23 16.76
N SER A 440 -25.37 11.06 17.33
CA SER A 440 -25.90 9.72 17.60
C SER A 440 -26.07 8.91 16.31
N ASP A 441 -26.59 9.55 15.24
CA ASP A 441 -26.82 8.88 13.96
C ASP A 441 -25.49 8.46 13.33
N GLU A 442 -24.48 9.32 13.32
CA GLU A 442 -23.13 8.97 12.82
C GLU A 442 -22.53 7.78 13.58
N LYS A 443 -22.72 7.70 14.90
CA LYS A 443 -22.25 6.56 15.71
C LYS A 443 -22.96 5.27 15.30
N PHE A 444 -24.29 5.30 15.12
CA PHE A 444 -25.04 4.12 14.67
C PHE A 444 -24.61 3.68 13.26
N ALA A 445 -24.48 4.63 12.33
CA ALA A 445 -24.03 4.35 10.98
C ALA A 445 -22.60 3.77 10.96
N LEU A 446 -21.69 4.29 11.77
CA LEU A 446 -20.34 3.74 11.92
C LEU A 446 -20.36 2.31 12.44
N ILE A 447 -21.13 2.03 13.50
CA ILE A 447 -21.25 0.68 14.05
C ILE A 447 -21.83 -0.28 13.02
N GLU A 448 -22.84 0.16 12.26
CA GLU A 448 -23.45 -0.65 11.21
C GLU A 448 -22.45 -1.01 10.11
N VAL A 449 -21.69 -0.03 9.60
CA VAL A 449 -20.67 -0.27 8.56
C VAL A 449 -19.53 -1.15 9.08
N ILE A 450 -19.07 -0.92 10.32
CA ILE A 450 -18.06 -1.78 10.96
C ILE A 450 -18.57 -3.23 11.07
N ALA A 451 -19.83 -3.41 11.48
CA ALA A 451 -20.42 -4.75 11.57
C ALA A 451 -20.57 -5.42 10.20
N MET A 452 -20.93 -4.68 9.16
CA MET A 452 -20.98 -5.19 7.78
C MET A 452 -19.58 -5.61 7.28
N ILE A 453 -18.55 -4.82 7.56
CA ILE A 453 -17.15 -5.14 7.22
C ILE A 453 -16.71 -6.42 7.95
N LYS A 454 -16.89 -6.49 9.26
CA LYS A 454 -16.42 -7.61 10.09
C LYS A 454 -17.22 -8.89 9.85
N GLY A 455 -18.54 -8.78 9.71
CA GLY A 455 -19.40 -9.90 9.33
C GLY A 455 -18.99 -10.48 7.97
N LEU A 456 -18.82 -9.64 6.95
CA LEU A 456 -18.38 -10.11 5.63
C LEU A 456 -16.96 -10.67 5.64
N GLN A 457 -16.04 -10.06 6.41
CA GLN A 457 -14.68 -10.59 6.61
C GLN A 457 -14.73 -12.03 7.13
N VAL A 458 -15.56 -12.31 8.14
CA VAL A 458 -15.73 -13.66 8.71
C VAL A 458 -16.29 -14.63 7.67
N LEU A 459 -17.32 -14.22 6.91
CA LEU A 459 -17.91 -15.08 5.87
C LEU A 459 -16.89 -15.44 4.77
N MET A 460 -16.13 -14.46 4.30
CA MET A 460 -15.10 -14.68 3.28
C MET A 460 -13.93 -15.53 3.79
N ALA A 461 -13.54 -15.36 5.06
CA ALA A 461 -12.50 -16.17 5.68
C ALA A 461 -12.93 -17.64 5.85
N ARG A 462 -14.21 -17.91 6.17
CA ARG A 462 -14.73 -19.28 6.31
C ARG A 462 -14.64 -20.09 5.02
N ILE A 463 -14.76 -19.44 3.86
CA ILE A 463 -14.67 -20.09 2.54
C ILE A 463 -13.32 -19.87 1.85
N GLU A 464 -12.31 -19.39 2.58
CA GLU A 464 -11.00 -19.02 2.02
C GLU A 464 -10.37 -20.13 1.18
N THR A 465 -10.45 -21.38 1.64
CA THR A 465 -9.86 -22.54 0.96
C THR A 465 -10.42 -22.71 -0.45
N VAL A 466 -11.75 -22.67 -0.57
CA VAL A 466 -12.49 -22.77 -1.84
C VAL A 466 -12.15 -21.61 -2.76
N LEU A 467 -12.15 -20.38 -2.24
CA LEU A 467 -11.80 -19.19 -3.01
C LEU A 467 -10.37 -19.28 -3.54
N CYS A 468 -9.41 -19.69 -2.70
CA CYS A 468 -8.01 -19.77 -3.09
C CYS A 468 -7.73 -20.83 -4.17
N GLU A 469 -8.40 -21.98 -4.11
CA GLU A 469 -8.30 -22.99 -5.17
C GLU A 469 -8.85 -22.48 -6.50
N ALA A 470 -10.05 -21.89 -6.49
CA ALA A 470 -10.65 -21.34 -7.70
C ALA A 470 -9.82 -20.19 -8.29
N ILE A 471 -9.29 -19.30 -7.45
CA ILE A 471 -8.37 -18.21 -7.83
C ILE A 471 -7.14 -18.77 -8.55
N ARG A 472 -6.47 -19.77 -7.97
CA ARG A 472 -5.24 -20.35 -8.57
C ARG A 472 -5.54 -21.00 -9.91
N ARG A 473 -6.62 -21.80 -10.00
CA ARG A 473 -7.06 -22.42 -11.26
C ARG A 473 -7.38 -21.37 -12.33
N ASN A 474 -8.16 -20.34 -11.97
CA ASN A 474 -8.56 -19.26 -12.88
C ASN A 474 -7.36 -18.44 -13.39
N ILE A 475 -6.47 -18.03 -12.48
CA ILE A 475 -5.27 -17.27 -12.85
C ILE A 475 -4.37 -18.11 -13.75
N TYR A 476 -4.19 -19.40 -13.44
CA TYR A 476 -3.42 -20.30 -14.29
C TYR A 476 -4.03 -20.41 -15.69
N SER A 477 -5.34 -20.68 -15.79
CA SER A 477 -6.01 -20.82 -17.10
C SER A 477 -5.93 -19.55 -17.92
N GLU A 478 -6.20 -18.38 -17.32
CA GLU A 478 -6.14 -17.08 -18.01
C GLU A 478 -4.70 -16.75 -18.46
N LEU A 479 -3.69 -17.01 -17.61
CA LEU A 479 -2.28 -16.83 -17.97
C LEU A 479 -1.88 -17.75 -19.13
N GLN A 480 -2.18 -19.05 -19.03
CA GLN A 480 -1.78 -20.04 -20.03
C GLN A 480 -2.51 -19.84 -21.36
N ASP A 481 -3.80 -19.56 -21.35
CA ASP A 481 -4.56 -19.26 -22.57
C ASP A 481 -4.05 -17.97 -23.22
N PHE A 482 -3.64 -16.97 -22.42
CA PHE A 482 -3.04 -15.77 -22.95
C PHE A 482 -1.68 -16.04 -23.63
N VAL A 483 -0.74 -16.68 -22.93
CA VAL A 483 0.63 -16.86 -23.46
C VAL A 483 0.72 -17.94 -24.54
N GLN A 484 -0.10 -19.00 -24.47
CA GLN A 484 -0.07 -20.10 -25.42
C GLN A 484 -0.98 -19.88 -26.63
N LEU A 485 -2.13 -19.21 -26.48
CA LEU A 485 -3.10 -19.03 -27.55
C LEU A 485 -3.17 -17.58 -28.04
N THR A 486 -3.42 -16.63 -27.13
CA THR A 486 -3.69 -15.23 -27.51
C THR A 486 -2.47 -14.55 -28.12
N LEU A 487 -1.27 -14.79 -27.57
CA LEU A 487 -0.02 -14.22 -28.07
C LEU A 487 0.44 -14.82 -29.42
N ARG A 488 -0.18 -15.89 -29.93
CA ARG A 488 0.17 -16.48 -31.25
C ARG A 488 -0.04 -15.48 -32.39
N GLU A 489 -1.17 -14.77 -32.40
CA GLU A 489 -1.47 -13.84 -33.49
C GLU A 489 -0.57 -12.58 -33.49
N PRO A 490 -0.34 -11.90 -32.33
CA PRO A 490 0.70 -10.88 -32.22
C PRO A 490 2.09 -11.36 -32.66
N LEU A 491 2.50 -12.56 -32.24
CA LEU A 491 3.78 -13.17 -32.64
C LEU A 491 3.85 -13.39 -34.15
N ARG A 492 2.82 -13.98 -34.74
CA ARG A 492 2.74 -14.23 -36.19
C ARG A 492 2.89 -12.93 -36.98
N LYS A 493 2.18 -11.87 -36.57
CA LYS A 493 2.29 -10.54 -37.21
C LYS A 493 3.70 -9.96 -37.05
N ALA A 494 4.30 -10.08 -35.87
CA ALA A 494 5.66 -9.60 -35.63
C ALA A 494 6.70 -10.32 -36.50
N VAL A 495 6.62 -11.66 -36.61
CA VAL A 495 7.51 -12.46 -37.47
C VAL A 495 7.29 -12.11 -38.94
N LYS A 496 6.03 -12.10 -39.40
CA LYS A 496 5.68 -11.80 -40.80
C LYS A 496 6.17 -10.41 -41.22
N ASN A 497 6.04 -9.42 -40.34
CA ASN A 497 6.38 -8.02 -40.62
C ASN A 497 7.81 -7.66 -40.19
N LYS A 498 8.65 -8.64 -39.82
CA LYS A 498 10.05 -8.44 -39.39
C LYS A 498 10.20 -7.41 -38.25
N LYS A 499 9.31 -7.48 -37.26
CA LYS A 499 9.33 -6.66 -36.05
C LYS A 499 10.10 -7.38 -34.94
N ASP A 500 11.42 -7.45 -35.07
CA ASP A 500 12.28 -8.31 -34.24
C ASP A 500 12.21 -7.97 -32.74
N LEU A 501 12.13 -6.69 -32.36
CA LEU A 501 12.02 -6.30 -30.96
C LEU A 501 10.68 -6.76 -30.34
N ILE A 502 9.56 -6.57 -31.05
CA ILE A 502 8.24 -7.03 -30.59
C ILE A 502 8.21 -8.55 -30.50
N ARG A 503 8.75 -9.24 -31.52
CA ARG A 503 8.92 -10.69 -31.52
C ARG A 503 9.71 -11.15 -30.30
N SER A 504 10.86 -10.52 -30.03
CA SER A 504 11.72 -10.87 -28.89
C SER A 504 10.96 -10.75 -27.57
N ILE A 505 10.24 -9.65 -27.35
CA ILE A 505 9.47 -9.44 -26.10
C ILE A 505 8.37 -10.49 -25.96
N ILE A 506 7.60 -10.78 -27.01
CA ILE A 506 6.53 -11.79 -26.97
C ILE A 506 7.10 -13.19 -26.70
N MET A 507 8.23 -13.53 -27.32
CA MET A 507 8.91 -14.81 -27.06
C MET A 507 9.40 -14.88 -25.61
N SER A 508 10.03 -13.83 -25.09
CA SER A 508 10.45 -13.76 -23.68
C SER A 508 9.28 -13.97 -22.71
N VAL A 509 8.11 -13.37 -22.98
CA VAL A 509 6.90 -13.58 -22.18
C VAL A 509 6.48 -15.06 -22.20
N ARG A 510 6.49 -15.70 -23.37
CA ARG A 510 6.12 -17.11 -23.53
C ARG A 510 7.13 -18.03 -22.84
N GLU A 511 8.43 -17.79 -23.00
CA GLU A 511 9.48 -18.58 -22.33
C GLU A 511 9.45 -18.44 -20.80
N THR A 512 9.02 -17.28 -20.28
CA THR A 512 8.93 -17.03 -18.84
C THR A 512 7.77 -17.77 -18.17
N ALA A 513 6.63 -17.92 -18.86
CA ALA A 513 5.37 -18.32 -18.22
C ALA A 513 4.62 -19.47 -18.89
N ALA A 514 4.92 -19.84 -20.14
CA ALA A 514 4.17 -20.89 -20.83
C ALA A 514 4.54 -22.28 -20.29
N ASP A 515 3.55 -22.99 -19.78
CA ASP A 515 3.65 -24.37 -19.32
C ASP A 515 3.06 -25.31 -20.37
N TRP A 516 3.92 -25.81 -21.26
CA TRP A 516 3.50 -26.63 -22.39
C TRP A 516 3.18 -28.06 -21.94
N GLN A 517 2.06 -28.63 -22.40
CA GLN A 517 1.64 -30.00 -22.06
C GLN A 517 2.73 -31.08 -22.29
N LYS A 518 3.60 -30.87 -23.29
CA LYS A 518 4.72 -31.79 -23.63
C LYS A 518 6.07 -31.34 -23.06
N GLY A 519 6.10 -30.33 -22.20
CA GLY A 519 7.30 -29.73 -21.62
C GLY A 519 8.11 -28.84 -22.56
N HIS A 520 7.70 -28.70 -23.83
CA HIS A 520 8.38 -27.83 -24.80
C HIS A 520 7.38 -27.19 -25.76
N GLU A 521 7.76 -26.04 -26.33
CA GLU A 521 6.94 -25.33 -27.32
C GLU A 521 6.70 -26.21 -28.57
N PRO A 522 5.49 -26.18 -29.18
CA PRO A 522 5.22 -26.86 -30.45
C PRO A 522 6.07 -26.30 -31.61
N SER A 523 7.01 -27.11 -32.12
CA SER A 523 7.92 -26.72 -33.21
C SER A 523 7.25 -26.60 -34.58
N ASP A 524 6.04 -27.14 -34.70
CA ASP A 524 5.18 -27.11 -35.87
C ASP A 524 4.22 -25.92 -35.92
N ASP A 525 4.18 -25.05 -34.89
CA ASP A 525 3.31 -23.87 -34.88
C ASP A 525 3.56 -22.95 -36.09
N PRO A 526 2.56 -22.76 -36.99
CA PRO A 526 2.66 -21.85 -38.12
C PRO A 526 2.94 -20.40 -37.70
N ALA A 527 2.41 -19.96 -36.55
CA ALA A 527 2.52 -18.61 -36.04
C ALA A 527 3.98 -18.23 -35.76
N ALA A 528 4.76 -19.13 -35.18
CA ALA A 528 6.19 -18.95 -34.94
C ALA A 528 7.00 -18.73 -36.23
N LYS A 529 6.47 -19.19 -37.38
CA LYS A 529 7.05 -19.02 -38.72
C LYS A 529 6.39 -17.86 -39.51
N GLY A 530 5.51 -17.09 -38.88
CA GLY A 530 4.77 -15.97 -39.51
C GLY A 530 3.66 -16.40 -40.47
N LYS A 531 3.32 -17.70 -40.52
CA LYS A 531 2.29 -18.27 -41.38
C LYS A 531 0.93 -18.32 -40.66
N LYS A 532 -0.16 -18.23 -41.42
CA LYS A 532 -1.52 -18.44 -40.89
C LYS A 532 -1.72 -19.91 -40.53
N ASP A 533 -2.69 -20.16 -39.65
CA ASP A 533 -3.17 -21.51 -39.37
C ASP A 533 -3.75 -22.15 -40.64
N PRO A 534 -3.65 -23.48 -40.80
CA PRO A 534 -4.28 -24.21 -41.91
C PRO A 534 -5.80 -24.11 -41.83
N ASP A 535 -6.52 -24.51 -42.89
CA ASP A 535 -7.99 -24.38 -42.96
C ASP A 535 -8.73 -25.11 -41.82
N GLY A 536 -8.11 -26.15 -41.22
CA GLY A 536 -8.62 -26.85 -40.03
C GLY A 536 -8.22 -26.26 -38.67
N GLY A 537 -7.49 -25.14 -38.66
CA GLY A 537 -6.89 -24.51 -37.47
C GLY A 537 -5.63 -25.22 -36.97
N PHE A 538 -4.88 -24.57 -36.08
CA PHE A 538 -3.80 -25.20 -35.31
C PHE A 538 -4.23 -25.31 -33.85
N ARG A 539 -4.28 -26.53 -33.31
CA ARG A 539 -4.77 -26.79 -31.96
C ARG A 539 -3.61 -26.94 -30.98
N ILE A 540 -3.62 -26.15 -29.93
CA ILE A 540 -2.75 -26.29 -28.77
C ILE A 540 -3.62 -26.73 -27.60
N GLN A 541 -3.25 -27.83 -26.96
CA GLN A 541 -3.89 -28.27 -25.73
C GLN A 541 -3.20 -27.58 -24.56
N VAL A 542 -3.92 -26.67 -23.91
CA VAL A 542 -3.42 -25.92 -22.77
C VAL A 542 -3.75 -26.70 -21.49
N PRO A 543 -2.77 -26.98 -20.61
CA PRO A 543 -3.03 -27.63 -19.33
C PRO A 543 -3.95 -26.80 -18.43
N ARG A 544 -4.53 -27.45 -17.41
CA ARG A 544 -5.33 -26.82 -16.35
C ARG A 544 -4.82 -27.30 -14.99
N LEU A 545 -4.04 -26.47 -14.31
CA LEU A 545 -3.43 -26.77 -13.02
C LEU A 545 -3.96 -25.82 -11.93
N ASN A 546 -3.84 -26.26 -10.67
CA ASN A 546 -4.21 -25.49 -9.49
C ASN A 546 -2.98 -24.77 -8.90
N VAL A 547 -2.34 -23.89 -9.68
CA VAL A 547 -1.12 -23.18 -9.25
C VAL A 547 -1.04 -21.79 -9.88
N GLY A 548 -0.79 -20.76 -9.08
CA GLY A 548 -0.54 -19.41 -9.60
C GLY A 548 0.90 -19.23 -10.11
N PRO A 549 1.18 -18.21 -10.94
CA PRO A 549 2.56 -17.83 -11.26
C PRO A 549 3.31 -17.36 -10.01
N SER A 550 4.64 -17.51 -10.00
CA SER A 550 5.48 -16.86 -8.98
C SER A 550 5.39 -15.33 -9.07
N SER A 551 5.74 -14.61 -7.99
CA SER A 551 5.73 -13.14 -8.01
C SER A 551 6.64 -12.58 -9.10
N THR A 552 7.78 -13.22 -9.32
CA THR A 552 8.74 -12.88 -10.39
C THR A 552 8.18 -13.16 -11.78
N GLN A 553 7.54 -14.31 -12.02
CA GLN A 553 6.90 -14.60 -13.31
C GLN A 553 5.85 -13.54 -13.64
N LEU A 554 4.98 -13.25 -12.69
CA LEU A 554 3.92 -12.26 -12.87
C LEU A 554 4.48 -10.87 -13.14
N TYR A 555 5.50 -10.44 -12.38
CA TYR A 555 6.18 -9.17 -12.59
C TYR A 555 6.82 -9.07 -13.98
N MET A 556 7.56 -10.10 -14.39
CA MET A 556 8.28 -10.12 -15.67
C MET A 556 7.29 -10.12 -16.85
N VAL A 557 6.26 -10.95 -16.81
CA VAL A 557 5.19 -10.97 -17.83
C VAL A 557 4.53 -9.60 -17.94
N ARG A 558 4.08 -9.03 -16.82
CA ARG A 558 3.39 -7.73 -16.82
C ARG A 558 4.29 -6.62 -17.35
N THR A 559 5.52 -6.51 -16.84
CA THR A 559 6.49 -5.47 -17.25
C THR A 559 6.82 -5.57 -18.74
N MET A 560 7.01 -6.78 -19.26
CA MET A 560 7.27 -7.00 -20.69
C MET A 560 6.08 -6.60 -21.56
N LEU A 561 4.85 -6.97 -21.17
CA LEU A 561 3.64 -6.60 -21.89
C LEU A 561 3.35 -5.11 -21.81
N GLU A 562 3.59 -4.49 -20.66
CA GLU A 562 3.46 -3.04 -20.46
C GLU A 562 4.35 -2.27 -21.45
N SER A 563 5.57 -2.74 -21.67
CA SER A 563 6.50 -2.14 -22.63
C SER A 563 5.98 -2.15 -24.09
N LEU A 564 5.11 -3.10 -24.43
CA LEU A 564 4.48 -3.19 -25.75
C LEU A 564 3.34 -2.20 -25.92
N ILE A 565 2.60 -1.92 -24.84
CA ILE A 565 1.41 -1.07 -24.85
C ILE A 565 1.67 0.38 -24.43
N ALA A 566 2.84 0.68 -23.86
CA ALA A 566 3.20 2.00 -23.38
C ALA A 566 3.11 3.09 -24.48
N ASP A 567 2.38 4.17 -24.16
CA ASP A 567 2.22 5.35 -25.02
C ASP A 567 3.43 6.30 -24.97
N LYS A 568 4.22 6.24 -23.89
CA LYS A 568 5.39 7.07 -23.65
C LYS A 568 6.66 6.22 -23.67
N SER A 569 7.33 6.20 -24.81
CA SER A 569 8.78 6.08 -24.86
C SER A 569 9.25 7.47 -25.22
N GLY A 570 10.16 8.12 -24.49
CA GLY A 570 10.63 9.48 -24.82
C GLY A 570 11.32 9.61 -26.20
N GLY A 571 11.27 8.58 -27.05
CA GLY A 571 11.68 8.56 -28.45
C GLY A 571 10.54 8.74 -29.47
N LYS A 572 10.91 8.95 -30.75
CA LYS A 572 9.97 9.29 -31.85
C LYS A 572 9.02 8.16 -32.30
N ARG A 573 9.23 6.89 -31.88
CA ARG A 573 8.41 5.73 -32.30
C ARG A 573 8.19 4.77 -31.13
N THR A 574 6.93 4.59 -30.75
CA THR A 574 6.50 3.64 -29.70
C THR A 574 6.22 2.26 -30.30
N LEU A 575 6.45 1.19 -29.54
CA LEU A 575 6.15 -0.19 -29.96
C LEU A 575 4.65 -0.38 -30.22
N ARG A 576 3.81 0.29 -29.43
CA ARG A 576 2.35 0.31 -29.55
C ARG A 576 1.86 0.56 -30.99
N LYS A 577 2.49 1.50 -31.72
CA LYS A 577 2.09 1.86 -33.09
C LYS A 577 2.38 0.77 -34.12
N ASP A 578 3.26 -0.16 -33.79
CA ASP A 578 3.64 -1.28 -34.65
C ASP A 578 2.87 -2.57 -34.33
N ILE A 579 1.93 -2.52 -33.37
CA ILE A 579 1.03 -3.61 -32.99
C ILE A 579 -0.37 -3.32 -33.54
N ASP A 580 -1.01 -4.34 -34.08
CA ASP A 580 -2.38 -4.27 -34.58
C ASP A 580 -3.38 -3.96 -33.46
N GLY A 581 -4.41 -3.16 -33.75
CA GLY A 581 -5.35 -2.67 -32.73
C GLY A 581 -6.05 -3.77 -31.92
N ASN A 582 -6.42 -4.88 -32.55
CA ASN A 582 -7.08 -5.99 -31.83
C ASN A 582 -6.09 -6.72 -30.91
N CYS A 583 -4.88 -7.01 -31.41
CA CYS A 583 -3.80 -7.57 -30.61
C CYS A 583 -3.45 -6.68 -29.41
N LEU A 584 -3.42 -5.36 -29.63
CA LEU A 584 -3.11 -4.39 -28.60
C LEU A 584 -4.19 -4.36 -27.51
N MET A 585 -5.47 -4.40 -27.88
CA MET A 585 -6.59 -4.45 -26.94
C MET A 585 -6.55 -5.72 -26.08
N GLN A 586 -6.19 -6.86 -26.65
CA GLN A 586 -6.04 -8.12 -25.91
C GLN A 586 -4.92 -8.04 -24.88
N ILE A 587 -3.76 -7.46 -25.24
CA ILE A 587 -2.65 -7.25 -24.29
C ILE A 587 -3.04 -6.26 -23.19
N ASP A 588 -3.70 -5.15 -23.54
CA ASP A 588 -4.17 -4.15 -22.58
C ASP A 588 -5.19 -4.75 -21.58
N THR A 589 -6.13 -5.55 -22.07
CA THR A 589 -7.14 -6.23 -21.24
C THR A 589 -6.49 -7.21 -20.27
N PHE A 590 -5.55 -8.03 -20.75
CA PHE A 590 -4.79 -8.94 -19.89
C PHE A 590 -3.96 -8.18 -18.84
N HIS A 591 -3.29 -7.10 -19.25
CA HIS A 591 -2.49 -6.27 -18.35
C HIS A 591 -3.35 -5.62 -17.26
N ARG A 592 -4.55 -5.14 -17.57
CA ARG A 592 -5.48 -4.59 -16.57
C ARG A 592 -6.00 -5.68 -15.63
N THR A 593 -6.39 -6.82 -16.17
CA THR A 593 -6.97 -7.92 -15.37
C THR A 593 -5.94 -8.50 -14.40
N SER A 594 -4.71 -8.72 -14.88
CA SER A 594 -3.61 -9.28 -14.07
C SER A 594 -3.07 -8.33 -13.00
N PHE A 595 -3.53 -7.08 -12.93
CA PHE A 595 -3.17 -6.15 -11.86
C PHE A 595 -3.60 -6.69 -10.50
N TYR A 596 -4.77 -7.31 -10.41
CA TYR A 596 -5.34 -7.78 -9.15
C TYR A 596 -4.82 -9.17 -8.70
N TRP A 597 -4.04 -9.86 -9.54
CA TRP A 597 -3.68 -11.25 -9.30
C TRP A 597 -2.77 -11.44 -8.09
N SER A 598 -1.83 -10.52 -7.83
CA SER A 598 -0.97 -10.60 -6.62
C SER A 598 -1.80 -10.53 -5.34
N TYR A 599 -2.84 -9.70 -5.31
CA TYR A 599 -3.75 -9.58 -4.19
C TYR A 599 -4.59 -10.85 -3.98
N LEU A 600 -5.13 -11.40 -5.07
CA LEU A 600 -5.93 -12.62 -5.05
C LEU A 600 -5.09 -13.85 -4.65
N LEU A 601 -3.87 -13.98 -5.17
CA LEU A 601 -2.95 -15.05 -4.77
C LEU A 601 -2.55 -14.95 -3.29
N ASN A 602 -2.57 -13.73 -2.74
CA ASN A 602 -2.35 -13.44 -1.32
C ASN A 602 -3.66 -13.14 -0.57
N PHE A 603 -4.76 -13.83 -0.93
CA PHE A 603 -6.12 -13.52 -0.48
C PHE A 603 -6.24 -13.24 1.02
N SER A 604 -5.73 -14.12 1.89
CA SER A 604 -5.90 -13.96 3.34
C SER A 604 -5.26 -12.68 3.91
N GLU A 605 -4.08 -12.30 3.41
CA GLU A 605 -3.42 -11.06 3.86
C GLU A 605 -4.13 -9.84 3.29
N THR A 606 -4.56 -9.95 2.03
CA THR A 606 -5.33 -8.90 1.37
C THR A 606 -6.66 -8.66 2.07
N LEU A 607 -7.36 -9.73 2.48
CA LEU A 607 -8.61 -9.67 3.22
C LEU A 607 -8.42 -8.92 4.54
N GLN A 608 -7.35 -9.23 5.28
CA GLN A 608 -7.00 -8.51 6.51
C GLN A 608 -6.76 -7.02 6.25
N LYS A 609 -5.95 -6.67 5.24
CA LYS A 609 -5.66 -5.27 4.89
C LYS A 609 -6.89 -4.50 4.41
N CYS A 610 -7.82 -5.15 3.70
CA CYS A 610 -9.08 -4.55 3.26
C CYS A 610 -10.07 -4.29 4.41
N CYS A 611 -9.84 -4.89 5.59
CA CYS A 611 -10.71 -4.81 6.76
C CYS A 611 -10.02 -4.19 7.98
N ASP A 612 -8.84 -3.58 7.81
CA ASP A 612 -8.08 -3.03 8.92
C ASP A 612 -8.73 -1.74 9.45
N LEU A 613 -9.17 -1.81 10.71
CA LEU A 613 -9.76 -0.71 11.47
C LEU A 613 -9.00 -0.48 12.78
N SER A 614 -7.80 -1.06 12.93
CA SER A 614 -7.00 -0.98 14.16
C SER A 614 -6.61 0.45 14.52
N GLN A 615 -6.49 1.32 13.51
CA GLN A 615 -6.14 2.74 13.66
C GLN A 615 -7.16 3.57 14.45
N LEU A 616 -8.41 3.09 14.58
CA LEU A 616 -9.43 3.76 15.39
C LEU A 616 -9.08 3.78 16.89
N TRP A 617 -8.18 2.90 17.34
CA TRP A 617 -7.81 2.78 18.74
C TRP A 617 -6.47 3.44 19.08
N TYR A 618 -5.48 3.33 18.19
CA TYR A 618 -4.17 3.93 18.43
C TYR A 618 -4.27 5.46 18.55
N ARG A 619 -3.46 6.04 19.44
CA ARG A 619 -3.51 7.48 19.76
C ARG A 619 -2.17 8.05 20.25
N GLU A 620 -1.05 7.50 19.79
CA GLU A 620 0.28 7.92 20.25
C GLU A 620 0.61 9.35 19.86
N PHE A 621 0.08 9.87 18.75
CA PHE A 621 0.26 11.26 18.36
C PHE A 621 -0.47 12.21 19.32
N TYR A 622 -1.76 11.97 19.61
CA TYR A 622 -2.47 12.79 20.59
C TYR A 622 -1.88 12.68 22.00
N LEU A 623 -1.35 11.52 22.39
CA LEU A 623 -0.65 11.36 23.66
C LEU A 623 0.62 12.21 23.73
N GLU A 624 1.43 12.22 22.67
CA GLU A 624 2.61 13.08 22.55
C GLU A 624 2.24 14.57 22.70
N MET A 625 1.13 15.01 22.07
CA MET A 625 0.64 16.39 22.17
C MET A 625 0.21 16.81 23.58
N THR A 626 -0.16 15.86 24.46
CA THR A 626 -0.47 16.20 25.87
C THR A 626 0.76 16.65 26.66
N MET A 627 1.96 16.48 26.11
CA MET A 627 3.24 16.79 26.74
C MET A 627 3.36 16.13 28.13
N GLY A 628 2.96 14.86 28.22
CA GLY A 628 3.08 14.02 29.43
C GLY A 628 2.03 14.30 30.52
N ARG A 629 1.01 15.12 30.24
CA ARG A 629 -0.15 15.27 31.14
C ARG A 629 -0.99 13.99 31.22
N LYS A 630 -1.03 13.21 30.14
CA LYS A 630 -1.67 11.90 30.11
C LYS A 630 -0.64 10.79 29.93
N VAL A 631 -0.71 9.82 30.83
CA VAL A 631 -0.15 8.47 30.66
C VAL A 631 -1.34 7.53 30.80
N ASN A 632 -1.75 6.91 29.71
CA ASN A 632 -2.88 5.98 29.79
C ASN A 632 -2.43 4.73 30.53
N LYS A 633 -2.95 4.50 31.73
CA LYS A 633 -2.88 3.18 32.38
C LYS A 633 -3.81 2.23 31.63
N CYS A 634 -3.30 1.08 31.22
CA CYS A 634 -4.15 -0.02 30.78
C CYS A 634 -5.01 -0.45 31.99
N MET A 635 -6.31 -0.20 31.93
CA MET A 635 -7.27 -0.59 32.97
C MET A 635 -7.77 -2.04 32.76
N VAL A 636 -7.26 -2.74 31.74
CA VAL A 636 -7.62 -4.14 31.47
C VAL A 636 -6.94 -5.02 32.52
N LYS A 637 -7.75 -5.76 33.30
CA LYS A 637 -7.24 -6.80 34.19
C LYS A 637 -6.70 -7.96 33.36
N HIS A 638 -5.40 -7.99 33.11
CA HIS A 638 -4.73 -9.18 32.60
C HIS A 638 -4.53 -10.17 33.76
N GLN A 639 -4.61 -11.48 33.50
CA GLN A 639 -4.40 -12.54 34.52
C GLN A 639 -3.01 -12.47 35.18
N HIS A 640 -2.06 -11.71 34.64
CA HIS A 640 -0.73 -11.49 35.19
C HIS A 640 -0.63 -10.31 36.19
N ASN A 641 -1.70 -9.51 36.35
CA ASN A 641 -1.68 -8.30 37.19
C ASN A 641 -1.73 -8.59 38.70
N GLU A 642 -1.88 -9.84 39.13
CA GLU A 642 -1.90 -10.17 40.56
C GLU A 642 -0.50 -10.18 41.21
N GLU A 643 0.57 -10.37 40.43
CA GLU A 643 1.95 -10.43 40.94
C GLU A 643 2.74 -9.12 40.78
N CYS A 644 2.19 -8.09 40.12
CA CYS A 644 2.88 -6.82 39.87
C CYS A 644 2.12 -5.62 40.45
N LYS A 645 2.07 -5.50 41.78
CA LYS A 645 1.40 -4.37 42.45
C LYS A 645 2.19 -3.05 42.41
N ASP A 646 3.49 -3.09 42.10
CA ASP A 646 4.36 -1.89 42.12
C ASP A 646 4.98 -1.51 40.78
N LEU A 647 4.60 -2.16 39.67
CA LEU A 647 5.00 -1.73 38.35
C LEU A 647 3.98 -0.74 37.79
N ILE A 648 4.26 0.54 37.96
CA ILE A 648 3.87 1.53 36.95
C ILE A 648 4.66 1.15 35.69
N THR A 649 4.10 0.29 34.86
CA THR A 649 4.53 0.15 33.47
C THR A 649 4.23 1.47 32.78
N MET A 650 5.28 2.29 32.58
CA MET A 650 5.22 3.58 31.90
C MET A 650 5.06 3.42 30.38
#